data_AF-A0A672JYJ8-F1
#
_entry.id   AF-A0A672JYJ8-F1
#
_cell.length_a   1.000
_cell.length_b   1.000
_cell.length_c   1.000
_cell.angle_alpha   90.00
_cell.angle_beta   90.00
_cell.angle_gamma   90.00
#
_symmetry.space_group_name_H-M   'P 1'
#
loop_
_entity.id
_entity.type
_entity.pdbx_description
1 polymer ?
#
loop_
_entity_poly.entity_id
_entity_poly.type
_entity_poly.pdbx_seq_one_letter_code
_entity_poly.pdbx_strand_id
1 'polypeptide(L)'
;MVASGAELGWLTSPVEHGWEIGQRAVNGSLLYNYYICNVEEREQDNWLRTTFIQRHPTASRVFVELRFVVRDCNSFNADSLICKETFNLYASEADADIGTAFRKGLFRKVATIAPDEISSLGEMKMNIETKVVDNLSRKGFYLAFQDIGACVAIYSVRVYYKTCPATVKSLAEFPETVAGGENQALREVAGSCVSNAVSEDQPRIYCTTDGEWVVPVSQCQCRPGFEAMNDACQECQSGFFKSSVSSEACKPCPKNTQPSGHGATSCTCMDGFYRATEDPKTAVCSGLPSAPQSLVATTAQMSIGRLQLSWRPPADTGGRSDITYTVVCERCEGRACQPCGEKVRLDPSNTDLKETRVTVSELEPHLNYTFTVEARSGVSQFSNKRATSSINTALHYTGWYQLKPLKTYVDPHTYEDPNTAVLKFASEIHPSHITKQKVIGAGEFGEVYRGILKAPSRKETAVAIKTLKPGYTEKQRQDFLSEASIMGQFSHQNIIRLEGVVTKFKHAMIVTEYMENGALDKYLKGGKIPIRWTSPEAIAYRKFTSASDVWSFGIVMWEVMAFGERPYWDMSNHEVMKAINEAFRLPAPMDCPSAVYQLMLQCWLQDRSKRPRFGDIVSILDKLLKSPDSLKAIADFDPRVSIRLPSTSGSDGSPFRSVAEWLESIKMSQYSENFSIAGIVSMEQVLQMKSEDIRNIGVRLPGHLKRIAYSILGLKDQTSTLSVFAV
;
A
#
# COMPACT_ATOMS: atom_id res chain seq x y z
N MET A 1 18.54 -73.41 14.12
CA MET A 1 17.97 -74.74 14.42
C MET A 1 16.46 -74.72 14.65
N VAL A 2 15.88 -73.66 15.22
CA VAL A 2 14.41 -73.55 15.43
C VAL A 2 13.60 -73.60 14.11
N ALA A 3 14.08 -72.99 13.02
CA ALA A 3 13.41 -73.00 11.73
C ALA A 3 13.83 -74.15 10.79
N SER A 4 14.89 -74.89 11.14
CA SER A 4 15.62 -75.77 10.22
C SER A 4 15.45 -77.27 10.51
N GLY A 5 14.75 -77.63 11.59
CA GLY A 5 14.43 -79.00 12.03
C GLY A 5 15.55 -80.05 11.81
N ALA A 6 16.37 -80.35 12.82
CA ALA A 6 17.41 -81.40 12.86
C ALA A 6 18.52 -81.42 11.76
N GLU A 7 18.33 -80.81 10.58
CA GLU A 7 19.06 -81.13 9.34
C GLU A 7 20.26 -80.22 9.01
N LEU A 8 20.76 -79.40 9.93
CA LEU A 8 21.76 -78.37 9.57
C LEU A 8 23.18 -78.88 9.25
N GLY A 9 23.52 -80.13 9.60
CA GLY A 9 24.75 -80.80 9.14
C GLY A 9 26.05 -80.02 9.38
N TRP A 10 26.20 -79.40 10.56
CA TRP A 10 27.42 -78.66 10.90
C TRP A 10 28.58 -79.61 11.16
N LEU A 11 29.79 -79.19 10.78
CA LEU A 11 30.99 -80.00 10.88
C LEU A 11 31.56 -79.94 12.29
N THR A 12 31.82 -81.09 12.90
CA THR A 12 32.43 -81.21 14.23
C THR A 12 33.89 -81.65 14.10
N SER A 13 34.77 -81.14 14.99
CA SER A 13 36.17 -81.53 15.06
C SER A 13 36.67 -81.45 16.51
N PRO A 14 37.03 -82.57 17.16
CA PRO A 14 36.99 -83.95 16.65
C PRO A 14 35.55 -84.42 16.36
N VAL A 15 35.43 -85.43 15.50
CA VAL A 15 34.12 -86.01 15.11
C VAL A 15 33.52 -86.80 16.27
N GLU A 16 34.36 -87.57 16.96
CA GLU A 16 34.02 -88.30 18.18
C GLU A 16 34.48 -87.51 19.40
N HIS A 17 33.74 -87.60 20.51
CA HIS A 17 34.04 -86.92 21.78
C HIS A 17 34.07 -85.37 21.68
N GLY A 18 33.48 -84.79 20.63
CA GLY A 18 33.37 -83.35 20.43
C GLY A 18 31.95 -82.83 20.65
N TRP A 19 31.53 -81.87 19.81
CA TRP A 19 30.16 -81.36 19.83
C TRP A 19 29.17 -82.42 19.32
N GLU A 20 28.06 -82.59 20.02
CA GLU A 20 27.02 -83.56 19.70
C GLU A 20 25.67 -82.88 19.45
N ILE A 21 24.79 -83.54 18.69
CA ILE A 21 23.42 -83.06 18.47
C ILE A 21 22.52 -83.61 19.57
N GLY A 22 21.89 -82.72 20.32
CA GLY A 22 20.92 -83.07 21.36
C GLY A 22 19.52 -82.64 20.98
N GLN A 23 18.53 -83.29 21.60
CA GLN A 23 17.12 -82.93 21.50
C GLN A 23 16.53 -82.81 22.90
N ARG A 24 15.91 -81.66 23.19
CA ARG A 24 15.26 -81.43 24.49
C ARG A 24 13.90 -80.76 24.31
N ALA A 25 12.88 -81.27 25.00
CA ALA A 25 11.58 -80.63 25.07
C ALA A 25 11.65 -79.43 26.02
N VAL A 26 11.32 -78.24 25.51
CA VAL A 26 11.22 -77.00 26.30
C VAL A 26 9.83 -76.42 26.03
N ASN A 27 9.02 -76.25 27.08
CA ASN A 27 7.65 -75.73 27.02
C ASN A 27 6.77 -76.41 25.95
N GLY A 28 6.86 -77.74 25.84
CA GLY A 28 6.05 -78.54 24.90
C GLY A 28 6.55 -78.56 23.44
N SER A 29 7.61 -77.81 23.11
CA SER A 29 8.25 -77.83 21.79
C SER A 29 9.57 -78.61 21.83
N LEU A 30 9.82 -79.45 20.83
CA LEU A 30 11.10 -80.16 20.66
C LEU A 30 12.14 -79.21 20.07
N LEU A 31 13.19 -78.91 20.82
CA LEU A 31 14.31 -78.09 20.36
C LEU A 31 15.55 -78.95 20.16
N TYR A 32 16.14 -78.82 18.97
CA TYR A 32 17.47 -79.37 18.67
C TYR A 32 18.56 -78.38 19.09
N ASN A 33 19.66 -78.89 19.61
CA ASN A 33 20.82 -78.11 19.97
C ASN A 33 22.11 -78.84 19.55
N TYR A 34 23.21 -78.10 19.47
CA TYR A 34 24.54 -78.70 19.57
C TYR A 34 25.03 -78.49 21.00
N TYR A 35 25.48 -79.54 21.67
CA TYR A 35 25.97 -79.46 23.04
C TYR A 35 27.33 -80.15 23.20
N ILE A 36 28.05 -79.76 24.25
CA ILE A 36 29.31 -80.38 24.69
C ILE A 36 29.46 -80.17 26.20
N CYS A 37 30.03 -81.15 26.92
CA CYS A 37 30.17 -81.07 28.38
C CYS A 37 31.38 -81.88 28.89
N ASN A 38 32.53 -81.73 28.24
CA ASN A 38 33.76 -82.46 28.59
C ASN A 38 34.58 -81.70 29.66
N VAL A 39 33.97 -81.45 30.82
CA VAL A 39 34.56 -80.59 31.87
C VAL A 39 35.66 -81.27 32.70
N GLU A 40 35.83 -82.60 32.57
CA GLU A 40 36.79 -83.39 33.34
C GLU A 40 38.16 -83.50 32.66
N GLU A 41 38.26 -83.15 31.37
CA GLU A 41 39.49 -83.29 30.58
C GLU A 41 40.39 -82.03 30.66
N ARG A 42 41.71 -82.22 30.76
CA ARG A 42 42.67 -81.13 31.01
C ARG A 42 42.92 -80.21 29.82
N GLU A 43 42.90 -80.75 28.60
CA GLU A 43 43.15 -80.02 27.36
C GLU A 43 41.99 -80.30 26.41
N GLN A 44 41.20 -79.27 26.11
CA GLN A 44 40.06 -79.33 25.21
C GLN A 44 40.23 -78.34 24.06
N ASP A 45 39.89 -78.77 22.84
CA ASP A 45 39.90 -77.92 21.64
C ASP A 45 38.84 -78.42 20.65
N ASN A 46 37.58 -78.24 21.04
CA ASN A 46 36.41 -78.81 20.36
C ASN A 46 35.74 -77.77 19.45
N TRP A 47 35.71 -78.02 18.15
CA TRP A 47 35.20 -77.09 17.14
C TRP A 47 33.89 -77.57 16.54
N LEU A 48 32.96 -76.63 16.38
CA LEU A 48 31.72 -76.79 15.64
C LEU A 48 31.65 -75.71 14.57
N ARG A 49 31.66 -76.08 13.29
CA ARG A 49 31.65 -75.14 12.16
C ARG A 49 30.33 -75.22 11.40
N THR A 50 29.75 -74.07 11.09
CA THR A 50 28.55 -73.98 10.26
C THR A 50 28.79 -74.49 8.83
N THR A 51 27.71 -74.61 8.06
CA THR A 51 27.77 -74.65 6.59
C THR A 51 28.18 -73.29 6.03
N PHE A 52 28.46 -73.22 4.71
CA PHE A 52 28.83 -71.98 4.04
C PHE A 52 27.65 -70.98 4.06
N ILE A 53 27.90 -69.78 4.59
CA ILE A 53 26.92 -68.70 4.63
C ILE A 53 27.23 -67.73 3.49
N GLN A 54 26.33 -67.67 2.51
CA GLN A 54 26.46 -66.74 1.40
C GLN A 54 26.22 -65.30 1.90
N ARG A 55 27.15 -64.39 1.56
CA ARG A 55 27.07 -62.98 1.97
C ARG A 55 26.36 -62.16 0.89
N HIS A 56 25.53 -61.21 1.31
CA HIS A 56 25.01 -60.21 0.38
C HIS A 56 26.18 -59.36 -0.16
N PRO A 57 26.29 -59.11 -1.49
CA PRO A 57 27.49 -58.49 -2.09
C PRO A 57 27.94 -57.19 -1.43
N THR A 58 27.00 -56.36 -1.00
CA THR A 58 27.24 -55.04 -0.39
C THR A 58 27.27 -55.04 1.15
N ALA A 59 27.01 -56.18 1.80
CA ALA A 59 27.05 -56.28 3.27
C ALA A 59 28.47 -56.55 3.74
N SER A 60 29.13 -55.56 4.36
CA SER A 60 30.46 -55.73 4.97
C SER A 60 30.40 -56.20 6.43
N ARG A 61 29.20 -56.21 7.01
CA ARG A 61 28.92 -56.46 8.42
C ARG A 61 27.73 -57.40 8.55
N VAL A 62 27.82 -58.37 9.45
CA VAL A 62 26.71 -59.24 9.85
C VAL A 62 26.63 -59.35 11.37
N PHE A 63 25.44 -59.64 11.87
CA PHE A 63 25.12 -59.86 13.26
C PHE A 63 24.86 -61.35 13.46
N VAL A 64 25.43 -61.90 14.53
CA VAL A 64 25.31 -63.29 14.95
C VAL A 64 24.61 -63.30 16.30
N GLU A 65 23.31 -63.56 16.32
CA GLU A 65 22.52 -63.76 17.53
C GLU A 65 22.58 -65.24 17.92
N LEU A 66 23.10 -65.51 19.11
CA LEU A 66 23.22 -66.82 19.71
C LEU A 66 22.18 -66.99 20.80
N ARG A 67 21.53 -68.15 20.85
CA ARG A 67 20.74 -68.60 22.00
C ARG A 67 21.36 -69.86 22.55
N PHE A 68 21.82 -69.83 23.79
CA PHE A 68 22.61 -70.90 24.37
C PHE A 68 22.41 -71.03 25.88
N VAL A 69 22.86 -72.15 26.43
CA VAL A 69 22.83 -72.46 27.85
C VAL A 69 24.25 -72.83 28.28
N VAL A 70 24.66 -72.36 29.44
CA VAL A 70 25.92 -72.75 30.09
C VAL A 70 25.59 -73.25 31.49
N ARG A 71 26.18 -74.37 31.89
CA ARG A 71 25.99 -74.95 33.23
C ARG A 71 27.08 -74.48 34.19
N ASP A 72 26.69 -74.21 35.43
CA ASP A 72 27.57 -73.75 36.52
C ASP A 72 28.71 -74.75 36.77
N CYS A 73 29.95 -74.28 36.76
CA CYS A 73 31.11 -75.11 37.07
C CYS A 73 31.09 -75.64 38.52
N ASN A 74 30.47 -74.91 39.45
CA ASN A 74 30.30 -75.34 40.84
C ASN A 74 29.29 -76.48 40.99
N SER A 75 28.50 -76.77 39.95
CA SER A 75 27.55 -77.89 39.94
C SER A 75 28.20 -79.24 39.63
N PHE A 76 29.52 -79.25 39.40
CA PHE A 76 30.33 -80.44 39.21
C PHE A 76 31.22 -80.71 40.44
N ASN A 77 31.70 -81.94 40.59
CA ASN A 77 32.49 -82.34 41.76
C ASN A 77 33.84 -81.60 41.84
N ALA A 78 34.46 -81.60 43.03
CA ALA A 78 35.67 -80.83 43.40
C ALA A 78 36.91 -81.04 42.49
N ASP A 79 36.90 -82.03 41.60
CA ASP A 79 37.95 -82.25 40.58
C ASP A 79 37.83 -81.32 39.34
N SER A 80 36.78 -80.49 39.28
CA SER A 80 36.46 -79.62 38.13
C SER A 80 37.19 -78.28 38.11
N LEU A 81 38.42 -78.20 38.65
CA LEU A 81 39.25 -76.98 38.68
C LEU A 81 39.60 -76.41 37.29
N ILE A 82 39.28 -77.14 36.21
CA ILE A 82 39.59 -76.81 34.81
C ILE A 82 38.32 -76.36 34.04
N CYS A 83 37.13 -76.51 34.64
CA CYS A 83 35.86 -76.14 34.03
C CYS A 83 35.81 -74.64 33.69
N LYS A 84 35.25 -74.32 32.53
CA LYS A 84 35.02 -72.94 32.06
C LYS A 84 33.55 -72.69 31.79
N GLU A 85 33.17 -71.43 31.88
CA GLU A 85 31.79 -70.98 31.62
C GLU A 85 31.69 -70.16 30.33
N THR A 86 32.70 -70.27 29.46
CA THR A 86 32.78 -69.50 28.22
C THR A 86 33.22 -70.37 27.05
N PHE A 87 32.79 -70.00 25.85
CA PHE A 87 33.23 -70.59 24.59
C PHE A 87 33.57 -69.48 23.60
N ASN A 88 34.25 -69.78 22.51
CA ASN A 88 34.71 -68.77 21.56
C ASN A 88 33.95 -68.84 20.24
N LEU A 89 33.63 -67.68 19.68
CA LEU A 89 33.10 -67.52 18.32
C LEU A 89 34.24 -67.11 17.37
N TYR A 90 34.30 -67.77 16.21
CA TYR A 90 35.23 -67.52 15.13
C TYR A 90 34.52 -67.33 13.79
N ALA A 91 35.19 -66.68 12.85
CA ALA A 91 34.74 -66.53 11.47
C ALA A 91 35.89 -66.78 10.47
N SER A 92 35.57 -67.30 9.29
CA SER A 92 36.52 -67.46 8.16
C SER A 92 35.83 -67.13 6.85
N GLU A 93 36.44 -66.26 6.04
CA GLU A 93 35.88 -65.86 4.74
C GLU A 93 36.32 -66.77 3.59
N ALA A 94 35.39 -67.07 2.68
CA ALA A 94 35.65 -67.88 1.50
C ALA A 94 34.84 -67.40 0.29
N ASP A 95 35.35 -67.63 -0.92
CA ASP A 95 34.66 -67.26 -2.15
C ASP A 95 33.70 -68.35 -2.68
N ALA A 96 33.79 -69.56 -2.11
CA ALA A 96 32.93 -70.69 -2.44
C ALA A 96 32.87 -71.67 -1.24
N ASP A 97 31.91 -72.61 -1.29
CA ASP A 97 31.81 -73.66 -0.29
C ASP A 97 32.99 -74.65 -0.42
N ILE A 98 33.80 -74.77 0.65
CA ILE A 98 34.95 -75.67 0.76
C ILE A 98 34.57 -77.06 1.32
N GLY A 99 33.28 -77.35 1.50
CA GLY A 99 32.80 -78.65 1.96
C GLY A 99 33.32 -79.03 3.35
N THR A 100 33.76 -80.27 3.54
CA THR A 100 34.22 -80.80 4.84
C THR A 100 35.65 -80.43 5.21
N ALA A 101 36.38 -79.70 4.35
CA ALA A 101 37.74 -79.28 4.66
C ALA A 101 37.75 -78.29 5.84
N PHE A 102 38.48 -78.61 6.91
CA PHE A 102 38.56 -77.80 8.12
C PHE A 102 40.01 -77.50 8.50
N ARG A 103 40.36 -76.21 8.55
CA ARG A 103 41.69 -75.73 8.94
C ARG A 103 41.54 -74.65 10.01
N LYS A 104 41.82 -75.00 11.26
CA LYS A 104 41.68 -74.12 12.44
C LYS A 104 42.39 -72.77 12.25
N GLY A 105 43.59 -72.76 11.67
CA GLY A 105 44.38 -71.53 11.46
C GLY A 105 43.80 -70.51 10.46
N LEU A 106 42.75 -70.85 9.70
CA LEU A 106 42.05 -69.88 8.82
C LEU A 106 40.96 -69.08 9.55
N PHE A 107 40.57 -69.51 10.75
CA PHE A 107 39.52 -68.89 11.51
C PHE A 107 40.07 -67.76 12.38
N ARG A 108 39.55 -66.55 12.20
CA ARG A 108 39.82 -65.42 13.10
C ARG A 108 38.86 -65.44 14.28
N LYS A 109 39.38 -65.17 15.48
CA LYS A 109 38.53 -65.04 16.68
C LYS A 109 37.68 -63.78 16.57
N VAL A 110 36.37 -63.93 16.74
CA VAL A 110 35.40 -62.83 16.77
C VAL A 110 35.21 -62.35 18.20
N ALA A 111 34.86 -63.27 19.12
CA ALA A 111 34.61 -62.95 20.52
C ALA A 111 34.73 -64.19 21.41
N THR A 112 34.98 -63.97 22.70
CA THR A 112 34.64 -64.94 23.75
C THR A 112 33.19 -64.69 24.17
N ILE A 113 32.38 -65.75 24.22
CA ILE A 113 30.96 -65.71 24.61
C ILE A 113 30.86 -66.19 26.06
N ALA A 114 30.27 -65.35 26.91
CA ALA A 114 29.95 -65.66 28.29
C ALA A 114 28.42 -65.56 28.49
N PRO A 115 27.84 -66.35 29.40
CA PRO A 115 26.43 -66.22 29.77
C PRO A 115 26.23 -64.99 30.68
N ASP A 116 25.07 -64.36 30.57
CA ASP A 116 24.57 -63.40 31.57
C ASP A 116 24.05 -64.15 32.81
N GLU A 117 23.39 -65.29 32.58
CA GLU A 117 22.84 -66.17 33.61
C GLU A 117 23.34 -67.60 33.44
N ILE A 118 23.81 -68.20 34.53
CA ILE A 118 24.34 -69.56 34.56
C ILE A 118 23.23 -70.54 35.00
N SER A 119 23.15 -71.71 34.35
CA SER A 119 22.17 -72.74 34.69
C SER A 119 22.65 -73.66 35.82
N SER A 120 21.80 -73.86 36.82
CA SER A 120 22.03 -74.76 37.95
C SER A 120 21.30 -76.11 37.75
N LEU A 121 21.49 -77.04 38.67
CA LEU A 121 20.80 -78.35 38.63
C LEU A 121 19.28 -78.17 38.71
N GLY A 122 18.59 -78.54 37.62
CA GLY A 122 17.12 -78.49 37.52
C GLY A 122 16.55 -77.20 36.95
N GLU A 123 17.36 -76.15 36.78
CA GLU A 123 16.93 -74.85 36.25
C GLU A 123 17.71 -74.49 34.98
N MET A 124 16.99 -74.32 33.85
CA MET A 124 17.60 -73.92 32.57
C MET A 124 17.47 -72.40 32.40
N LYS A 125 18.60 -71.72 32.24
CA LYS A 125 18.70 -70.30 31.88
C LYS A 125 19.19 -70.14 30.44
N MET A 126 18.30 -69.61 29.59
CA MET A 126 18.58 -69.36 28.18
C MET A 126 19.21 -67.98 28.01
N ASN A 127 20.46 -67.94 27.55
CA ASN A 127 21.20 -66.71 27.29
C ASN A 127 21.04 -66.28 25.83
N ILE A 128 21.01 -64.98 25.58
CA ILE A 128 20.97 -64.41 24.23
C ILE A 128 22.11 -63.42 24.05
N GLU A 129 23.02 -63.71 23.13
CA GLU A 129 24.17 -62.85 22.85
C GLU A 129 24.23 -62.49 21.37
N THR A 130 24.42 -61.20 21.07
CA THR A 130 24.59 -60.73 19.69
C THR A 130 26.01 -60.23 19.48
N LYS A 131 26.76 -60.90 18.60
CA LYS A 131 28.11 -60.48 18.21
C LYS A 131 28.14 -60.02 16.76
N VAL A 132 29.10 -59.18 16.43
CA VAL A 132 29.24 -58.56 15.12
C VAL A 132 30.45 -59.15 14.40
N VAL A 133 30.29 -59.50 13.13
CA VAL A 133 31.39 -59.88 12.25
C VAL A 133 31.53 -58.81 11.17
N ASP A 134 32.57 -57.98 11.32
CA ASP A 134 32.86 -56.84 10.45
C ASP A 134 33.95 -57.12 9.41
N ASN A 135 34.11 -56.20 8.47
CA ASN A 135 35.12 -56.21 7.40
C ASN A 135 35.04 -57.42 6.47
N LEU A 136 33.83 -57.93 6.22
CA LEU A 136 33.61 -58.99 5.25
C LEU A 136 33.71 -58.46 3.81
N SER A 137 34.46 -59.17 2.98
CA SER A 137 34.80 -58.79 1.60
C SER A 137 34.61 -59.92 0.60
N ARG A 138 34.76 -61.20 0.99
CA ARG A 138 34.60 -62.37 0.09
C ARG A 138 33.14 -62.73 -0.15
N LYS A 139 32.85 -63.69 -1.04
CA LYS A 139 31.45 -64.05 -1.40
C LYS A 139 30.63 -64.68 -0.26
N GLY A 140 31.28 -65.24 0.75
CA GLY A 140 30.63 -65.80 1.93
C GLY A 140 31.61 -66.08 3.05
N PHE A 141 31.13 -66.72 4.10
CA PHE A 141 31.92 -67.03 5.29
C PHE A 141 31.37 -68.24 6.04
N TYR A 142 32.19 -68.78 6.93
CA TYR A 142 31.83 -69.78 7.92
C TYR A 142 31.90 -69.16 9.31
N LEU A 143 31.01 -69.59 10.20
CA LEU A 143 31.17 -69.39 11.63
C LEU A 143 31.67 -70.68 12.26
N ALA A 144 32.46 -70.56 13.33
CA ALA A 144 32.84 -71.70 14.14
C ALA A 144 32.80 -71.38 15.63
N PHE A 145 32.46 -72.38 16.43
CA PHE A 145 32.36 -72.33 17.88
C PHE A 145 33.43 -73.24 18.45
N GLN A 146 34.29 -72.71 19.31
CA GLN A 146 35.35 -73.45 19.96
C GLN A 146 35.04 -73.55 21.45
N ASP A 147 34.94 -74.78 21.94
CA ASP A 147 34.93 -75.11 23.35
C ASP A 147 36.35 -75.49 23.82
N ILE A 148 36.68 -75.08 25.05
CA ILE A 148 37.96 -75.27 25.71
C ILE A 148 37.77 -75.78 27.16
N GLY A 149 36.69 -76.51 27.41
CA GLY A 149 36.39 -77.14 28.72
C GLY A 149 35.13 -76.60 29.41
N ALA A 150 34.10 -76.22 28.65
CA ALA A 150 32.83 -75.73 29.16
C ALA A 150 31.68 -76.73 28.95
N CYS A 151 30.62 -76.59 29.74
CA CYS A 151 29.37 -77.34 29.54
C CYS A 151 28.32 -76.45 28.89
N VAL A 152 28.20 -76.53 27.56
CA VAL A 152 27.45 -75.58 26.73
C VAL A 152 26.45 -76.31 25.83
N ALA A 153 25.27 -75.72 25.64
CA ALA A 153 24.32 -76.13 24.60
C ALA A 153 23.85 -74.93 23.78
N ILE A 154 24.09 -74.94 22.47
CA ILE A 154 23.67 -73.90 21.50
C ILE A 154 22.35 -74.31 20.86
N TYR A 155 21.28 -73.57 21.14
CA TYR A 155 19.93 -73.80 20.65
C TYR A 155 19.62 -73.04 19.36
N SER A 156 20.20 -71.86 19.18
CA SER A 156 19.97 -71.05 17.98
C SER A 156 21.20 -70.23 17.62
N VAL A 157 21.45 -70.15 16.31
CA VAL A 157 22.40 -69.20 15.72
C VAL A 157 21.65 -68.55 14.57
N ARG A 158 21.40 -67.24 14.69
CA ARG A 158 20.74 -66.44 13.67
C ARG A 158 21.74 -65.43 13.14
N VAL A 159 22.04 -65.55 11.85
CA VAL A 159 22.94 -64.63 11.15
C VAL A 159 22.11 -63.71 10.27
N TYR A 160 22.28 -62.41 10.42
CA TYR A 160 21.53 -61.41 9.65
C TYR A 160 22.37 -60.15 9.41
N TYR A 161 21.97 -59.33 8.45
CA TYR A 161 22.49 -57.97 8.26
C TYR A 161 21.32 -56.99 8.33
N LYS A 162 21.61 -55.72 8.58
CA LYS A 162 20.59 -54.67 8.66
C LYS A 162 20.49 -53.95 7.31
N THR A 163 19.27 -53.61 6.92
CA THR A 163 18.97 -52.78 5.76
C THR A 163 18.11 -51.61 6.19
N CYS A 164 18.25 -50.48 5.49
CA CYS A 164 17.23 -49.46 5.48
C CYS A 164 16.19 -49.85 4.40
N PRO A 165 14.92 -50.06 4.76
CA PRO A 165 13.90 -50.56 3.84
C PRO A 165 13.60 -49.54 2.74
N ALA A 166 13.14 -50.01 1.57
CA ALA A 166 12.67 -49.12 0.52
C ALA A 166 11.57 -48.19 1.04
N THR A 167 11.67 -46.89 0.77
CA THR A 167 10.76 -45.89 1.32
C THR A 167 10.57 -44.73 0.36
N VAL A 168 9.45 -44.02 0.52
CA VAL A 168 9.24 -42.72 -0.10
C VAL A 168 9.26 -41.68 1.00
N LYS A 169 10.11 -40.67 0.87
CA LYS A 169 10.15 -39.53 1.80
C LYS A 169 10.29 -38.24 1.01
N SER A 170 9.51 -37.23 1.39
CA SER A 170 9.55 -35.92 0.71
C SER A 170 9.38 -36.03 -0.82
N LEU A 171 8.46 -36.90 -1.25
CA LEU A 171 8.16 -37.19 -2.66
C LEU A 171 9.34 -37.72 -3.47
N ALA A 172 10.35 -38.29 -2.80
CA ALA A 172 11.45 -39.01 -3.41
C ALA A 172 11.41 -40.48 -2.97
N GLU A 173 11.54 -41.38 -3.94
CA GLU A 173 11.67 -42.82 -3.74
C GLU A 173 13.14 -43.17 -3.49
N PHE A 174 13.38 -43.94 -2.44
CA PHE A 174 14.69 -44.42 -2.04
C PHE A 174 14.67 -45.96 -1.98
N PRO A 175 15.60 -46.63 -2.67
CA PRO A 175 15.65 -48.09 -2.70
C PRO A 175 16.11 -48.68 -1.37
N GLU A 176 15.77 -49.95 -1.14
CA GLU A 176 16.32 -50.71 -0.02
C GLU A 176 17.84 -50.71 -0.09
N THR A 177 18.49 -50.36 1.02
CA THR A 177 19.94 -50.17 1.07
C THR A 177 20.54 -50.90 2.26
N VAL A 178 21.61 -51.66 2.04
CA VAL A 178 22.35 -52.31 3.12
C VAL A 178 23.07 -51.28 3.98
N ALA A 179 22.88 -51.36 5.29
CA ALA A 179 23.50 -50.49 6.28
C ALA A 179 25.04 -50.55 6.19
N GLY A 180 25.69 -49.41 6.44
CA GLY A 180 27.15 -49.29 6.42
C GLY A 180 27.84 -49.99 7.59
N GLY A 181 29.17 -50.09 7.52
CA GLY A 181 30.04 -50.47 8.65
C GLY A 181 30.52 -49.24 9.45
N GLU A 182 31.38 -49.44 10.46
CA GLU A 182 31.90 -48.34 11.29
C GLU A 182 32.64 -47.25 10.49
N ASN A 183 33.37 -47.64 9.44
CA ASN A 183 34.07 -46.70 8.56
C ASN A 183 33.14 -45.90 7.63
N GLN A 184 31.85 -46.25 7.58
CA GLN A 184 30.83 -45.55 6.81
C GLN A 184 29.53 -45.50 7.64
N ALA A 185 29.60 -44.85 8.80
CA ALA A 185 28.50 -44.78 9.76
C ALA A 185 27.19 -44.23 9.16
N LEU A 186 27.32 -43.33 8.18
CA LEU A 186 26.22 -42.82 7.36
C LEU A 186 26.49 -43.13 5.89
N ARG A 187 25.61 -43.93 5.29
CA ARG A 187 25.66 -44.23 3.87
C ARG A 187 24.70 -43.31 3.11
N GLU A 188 25.26 -42.44 2.26
CA GLU A 188 24.47 -41.57 1.37
C GLU A 188 23.77 -42.42 0.29
N VAL A 189 22.48 -42.13 0.08
CA VAL A 189 21.64 -42.80 -0.92
C VAL A 189 20.96 -41.71 -1.76
N ALA A 190 21.19 -41.76 -3.06
CA ALA A 190 20.46 -40.95 -4.02
C ALA A 190 19.07 -41.55 -4.25
N GLY A 191 18.03 -40.71 -4.13
CA GLY A 191 16.66 -41.07 -4.47
C GLY A 191 16.25 -40.54 -5.83
N SER A 192 15.05 -40.89 -6.28
CA SER A 192 14.44 -40.35 -7.49
C SER A 192 13.07 -39.77 -7.15
N CYS A 193 12.73 -38.61 -7.72
CA CYS A 193 11.39 -38.04 -7.51
C CYS A 193 10.30 -39.00 -8.00
N VAL A 194 9.21 -39.11 -7.23
CA VAL A 194 8.03 -39.90 -7.62
C VAL A 194 7.40 -39.35 -8.90
N SER A 195 6.52 -40.12 -9.53
CA SER A 195 5.79 -39.69 -10.73
C SER A 195 5.12 -38.34 -10.53
N ASN A 196 5.25 -37.45 -11.52
CA ASN A 196 4.71 -36.08 -11.48
C ASN A 196 5.33 -35.16 -10.41
N ALA A 197 6.49 -35.51 -9.86
CA ALA A 197 7.32 -34.61 -9.06
C ALA A 197 8.60 -34.21 -9.80
N VAL A 198 9.25 -33.14 -9.35
CA VAL A 198 10.53 -32.65 -9.85
C VAL A 198 11.31 -31.97 -8.72
N SER A 199 12.63 -32.02 -8.78
CA SER A 199 13.55 -31.32 -7.87
C SER A 199 14.64 -30.66 -8.71
N GLU A 200 15.16 -29.54 -8.22
CA GLU A 200 16.32 -28.87 -8.82
C GLU A 200 17.61 -29.66 -8.55
N ASP A 201 17.77 -30.11 -7.30
CA ASP A 201 18.88 -30.96 -6.86
C ASP A 201 18.47 -32.44 -6.77
N GLN A 202 19.44 -33.34 -6.90
CA GLN A 202 19.21 -34.78 -6.68
C GLN A 202 18.84 -35.04 -5.20
N PRO A 203 17.66 -35.64 -4.91
CA PRO A 203 17.25 -35.95 -3.55
C PRO A 203 18.16 -37.00 -2.93
N ARG A 204 18.54 -36.77 -1.66
CA ARG A 204 19.46 -37.61 -0.92
C ARG A 204 18.94 -37.92 0.47
N ILE A 205 19.28 -39.09 0.98
CA ILE A 205 18.98 -39.52 2.35
C ILE A 205 20.14 -40.37 2.87
N TYR A 206 20.26 -40.51 4.19
CA TYR A 206 21.34 -41.27 4.81
C TYR A 206 20.82 -42.49 5.57
N CYS A 207 21.41 -43.66 5.29
CA CYS A 207 21.15 -44.91 6.00
C CYS A 207 22.17 -45.11 7.12
N THR A 208 21.71 -45.31 8.36
CA THR A 208 22.57 -45.52 9.53
C THR A 208 23.04 -46.98 9.64
N THR A 209 24.00 -47.24 10.53
CA THR A 209 24.48 -48.59 10.88
C THR A 209 23.38 -49.49 11.47
N ASP A 210 22.31 -48.90 12.00
CA ASP A 210 21.19 -49.61 12.59
C ASP A 210 20.03 -49.87 11.64
N GLY A 211 20.16 -49.49 10.37
CA GLY A 211 19.11 -49.68 9.36
C GLY A 211 18.01 -48.62 9.43
N GLU A 212 18.31 -47.44 9.96
CA GLU A 212 17.35 -46.33 10.05
C GLU A 212 17.68 -45.21 9.05
N TRP A 213 16.63 -44.58 8.51
CA TRP A 213 16.75 -43.44 7.60
C TRP A 213 16.80 -42.12 8.36
N VAL A 214 17.86 -41.34 8.15
CA VAL A 214 18.04 -40.01 8.76
C VAL A 214 18.20 -38.90 7.70
N VAL A 215 17.70 -37.71 8.07
CA VAL A 215 17.80 -36.40 7.36
C VAL A 215 17.70 -36.47 5.83
N PRO A 216 16.51 -36.24 5.23
CA PRO A 216 16.43 -36.01 3.79
C PRO A 216 17.05 -34.65 3.43
N VAL A 217 17.92 -34.65 2.43
CA VAL A 217 18.56 -33.45 1.86
C VAL A 217 17.97 -33.20 0.47
N SER A 218 17.30 -32.06 0.33
CA SER A 218 16.44 -31.64 -0.79
C SER A 218 15.13 -32.44 -0.93
N GLN A 219 14.08 -31.78 -1.41
CA GLN A 219 12.73 -32.32 -1.48
C GLN A 219 12.19 -32.22 -2.90
N CYS A 220 11.54 -33.27 -3.38
CA CYS A 220 10.82 -33.22 -4.64
C CYS A 220 9.50 -32.46 -4.46
N GLN A 221 9.08 -31.76 -5.50
CA GLN A 221 7.86 -30.95 -5.50
C GLN A 221 6.96 -31.37 -6.66
N CYS A 222 5.66 -31.49 -6.41
CA CYS A 222 4.71 -31.88 -7.45
C CYS A 222 4.64 -30.83 -8.56
N ARG A 223 4.61 -31.31 -9.81
CA ARG A 223 4.49 -30.51 -11.04
C ARG A 223 3.16 -29.73 -11.07
N PRO A 224 3.02 -28.72 -11.95
CA PRO A 224 1.74 -28.04 -12.16
C PRO A 224 0.62 -29.03 -12.46
N GLY A 225 -0.55 -28.82 -11.88
CA GLY A 225 -1.70 -29.73 -11.97
C GLY A 225 -1.71 -30.86 -10.93
N PHE A 226 -0.67 -31.01 -10.10
CA PHE A 226 -0.57 -32.07 -9.10
C PHE A 226 -0.28 -31.55 -7.69
N GLU A 227 -0.91 -32.15 -6.69
CA GLU A 227 -0.64 -31.89 -5.27
C GLU A 227 -0.10 -33.12 -4.55
N ALA A 228 0.61 -32.86 -3.45
CA ALA A 228 1.14 -33.90 -2.59
C ALA A 228 0.00 -34.50 -1.76
N MET A 229 -0.30 -35.78 -1.97
CA MET A 229 -1.25 -36.53 -1.16
C MET A 229 -0.55 -37.80 -0.67
N ASN A 230 -0.25 -37.83 0.62
CA ASN A 230 0.65 -38.81 1.23
C ASN A 230 2.04 -38.76 0.55
N ASP A 231 2.50 -39.89 0.03
CA ASP A 231 3.81 -40.07 -0.62
C ASP A 231 3.74 -39.99 -2.15
N ALA A 232 2.63 -39.51 -2.72
CA ALA A 232 2.43 -39.42 -4.17
C ALA A 232 1.96 -38.02 -4.60
N CYS A 233 2.25 -37.68 -5.85
CA CYS A 233 1.66 -36.52 -6.50
C CYS A 233 0.39 -36.93 -7.24
N GLN A 234 -0.77 -36.50 -6.75
CA GLN A 234 -2.07 -36.77 -7.36
C GLN A 234 -2.57 -35.56 -8.13
N GLU A 235 -3.35 -35.79 -9.18
CA GLU A 235 -3.94 -34.73 -9.97
C GLU A 235 -4.90 -33.87 -9.12
N CYS A 236 -4.87 -32.56 -9.33
CA CYS A 236 -5.86 -31.67 -8.73
C CYS A 236 -7.27 -32.16 -9.05
N GLN A 237 -8.14 -32.16 -8.04
CA GLN A 237 -9.55 -32.50 -8.23
C GLN A 237 -10.27 -31.48 -9.12
N SER A 238 -11.41 -31.88 -9.71
CA SER A 238 -12.24 -30.94 -10.47
C SER A 238 -12.61 -29.70 -9.65
N GLY A 239 -12.49 -28.54 -10.28
CA GLY A 239 -12.69 -27.24 -9.62
C GLY A 239 -11.47 -26.71 -8.88
N PHE A 240 -10.35 -27.43 -8.88
CA PHE A 240 -9.07 -27.00 -8.31
C PHE A 240 -7.98 -26.95 -9.40
N PHE A 241 -6.92 -26.18 -9.14
CA PHE A 241 -5.78 -26.04 -10.06
C PHE A 241 -4.47 -25.78 -9.31
N LYS A 242 -3.35 -26.00 -10.02
CA LYS A 242 -2.01 -25.62 -9.55
C LYS A 242 -1.12 -25.20 -10.70
N SER A 243 -0.61 -23.97 -10.65
CA SER A 243 0.04 -23.35 -11.82
C SER A 243 1.57 -23.46 -11.89
N SER A 244 2.23 -23.80 -10.78
CA SER A 244 3.69 -23.86 -10.65
C SER A 244 4.14 -25.11 -9.90
N VAL A 245 5.43 -25.43 -10.03
CA VAL A 245 6.10 -26.42 -9.17
C VAL A 245 6.19 -25.80 -7.77
N SER A 246 5.55 -26.44 -6.79
CA SER A 246 5.57 -26.00 -5.39
C SER A 246 5.16 -27.13 -4.45
N SER A 247 5.39 -26.95 -3.15
CA SER A 247 4.83 -27.81 -2.09
C SER A 247 3.39 -27.43 -1.71
N GLU A 248 2.80 -26.41 -2.33
CA GLU A 248 1.43 -25.98 -2.03
C GLU A 248 0.41 -26.98 -2.59
N ALA A 249 -0.69 -27.15 -1.86
CA ALA A 249 -1.86 -27.89 -2.30
C ALA A 249 -2.58 -27.20 -3.48
N CYS A 250 -3.37 -27.97 -4.21
CA CYS A 250 -4.22 -27.44 -5.27
C CYS A 250 -5.19 -26.41 -4.69
N LYS A 251 -5.34 -25.27 -5.37
CA LYS A 251 -6.19 -24.17 -4.92
C LYS A 251 -7.54 -24.24 -5.65
N PRO A 252 -8.64 -23.88 -4.98
CA PRO A 252 -9.93 -23.80 -5.66
C PRO A 252 -9.87 -22.75 -6.78
N CYS A 253 -10.59 -23.00 -7.87
CA CYS A 253 -10.69 -22.06 -8.96
C CYS A 253 -11.19 -20.69 -8.45
N PRO A 254 -10.51 -19.59 -8.81
CA PRO A 254 -10.86 -18.26 -8.32
C PRO A 254 -12.20 -17.79 -8.91
N LYS A 255 -12.79 -16.74 -8.35
CA LYS A 255 -14.06 -16.20 -8.85
C LYS A 255 -13.97 -15.82 -10.34
N ASN A 256 -15.12 -15.81 -11.01
CA ASN A 256 -15.26 -15.51 -12.44
C ASN A 256 -14.49 -16.46 -13.39
N THR A 257 -14.23 -17.69 -12.93
CA THR A 257 -13.67 -18.78 -13.76
C THR A 257 -14.63 -19.94 -13.84
N GLN A 258 -14.55 -20.69 -14.94
CA GLN A 258 -15.28 -21.95 -15.10
C GLN A 258 -14.63 -23.04 -14.22
N PRO A 259 -15.41 -24.01 -13.71
CA PRO A 259 -14.86 -25.17 -13.01
C PRO A 259 -13.85 -25.90 -13.89
N SER A 260 -12.65 -26.14 -13.36
CA SER A 260 -11.62 -26.91 -14.05
C SER A 260 -11.90 -28.41 -14.04
N GLY A 261 -11.39 -29.14 -15.04
CA GLY A 261 -11.27 -30.60 -14.98
C GLY A 261 -10.15 -31.05 -14.05
N HIS A 262 -9.93 -32.36 -13.98
CA HIS A 262 -8.82 -32.95 -13.21
C HIS A 262 -7.46 -32.50 -13.76
N GLY A 263 -6.46 -32.36 -12.88
CA GLY A 263 -5.08 -32.07 -13.27
C GLY A 263 -4.86 -30.65 -13.83
N ALA A 264 -5.79 -29.73 -13.61
CA ALA A 264 -5.73 -28.42 -14.25
C ALA A 264 -4.57 -27.55 -13.74
N THR A 265 -3.87 -26.88 -14.65
CA THR A 265 -2.79 -25.94 -14.32
C THR A 265 -3.26 -24.49 -14.19
N SER A 266 -4.49 -24.20 -14.64
CA SER A 266 -5.17 -22.92 -14.53
C SER A 266 -6.66 -23.09 -14.80
N CYS A 267 -7.49 -22.21 -14.26
CA CYS A 267 -8.93 -22.20 -14.55
C CYS A 267 -9.25 -21.18 -15.66
N THR A 268 -10.03 -21.58 -16.65
CA THR A 268 -10.48 -20.74 -17.77
C THR A 268 -11.44 -19.67 -17.29
N CYS A 269 -11.35 -18.44 -17.80
CA CYS A 269 -12.29 -17.38 -17.42
C CYS A 269 -13.70 -17.68 -17.95
N MET A 270 -14.72 -17.19 -17.23
CA MET A 270 -16.10 -17.15 -17.72
C MET A 270 -16.24 -16.10 -18.83
N ASP A 271 -17.26 -16.25 -19.68
CA ASP A 271 -17.54 -15.29 -20.76
C ASP A 271 -17.73 -13.87 -20.22
N GLY A 272 -17.01 -12.91 -20.82
CA GLY A 272 -17.01 -11.51 -20.39
C GLY A 272 -15.98 -11.15 -19.32
N PHE A 273 -15.21 -12.12 -18.80
CA PHE A 273 -14.10 -11.92 -17.87
C PHE A 273 -12.78 -12.37 -18.48
N TYR A 274 -11.69 -11.70 -18.11
CA TYR A 274 -10.37 -11.93 -18.71
C TYR A 274 -9.24 -11.81 -17.68
N ARG A 275 -8.04 -12.23 -18.07
CA ARG A 275 -6.77 -11.96 -17.38
C ARG A 275 -5.85 -11.18 -18.31
N ALA A 276 -5.18 -10.16 -17.78
CA ALA A 276 -4.10 -9.47 -18.49
C ALA A 276 -2.89 -10.39 -18.65
N THR A 277 -1.99 -10.05 -19.58
CA THR A 277 -0.75 -10.83 -19.83
C THR A 277 0.17 -10.88 -18.62
N GLU A 278 0.18 -9.82 -17.82
CA GLU A 278 0.97 -9.67 -16.59
C GLU A 278 0.32 -10.37 -15.37
N ASP A 279 -0.96 -10.76 -15.47
CA ASP A 279 -1.67 -11.35 -14.34
C ASP A 279 -1.19 -12.78 -14.07
N PRO A 280 -0.92 -13.17 -12.81
CA PRO A 280 -0.58 -14.54 -12.51
C PRO A 280 -1.77 -15.47 -12.79
N LYS A 281 -1.51 -16.73 -13.15
CA LYS A 281 -2.55 -17.75 -13.37
C LYS A 281 -3.46 -17.97 -12.15
N THR A 282 -3.00 -17.57 -10.97
CA THR A 282 -3.75 -17.62 -9.71
C THR A 282 -4.70 -16.44 -9.51
N ALA A 283 -4.60 -15.38 -10.30
CA ALA A 283 -5.47 -14.22 -10.21
C ALA A 283 -6.92 -14.54 -10.61
N VAL A 284 -7.83 -13.81 -9.99
CA VAL A 284 -9.26 -13.78 -10.33
C VAL A 284 -9.42 -13.20 -11.74
N CYS A 285 -10.32 -13.77 -12.55
CA CYS A 285 -10.66 -13.13 -13.83
C CYS A 285 -11.46 -11.85 -13.57
N SER A 286 -11.11 -10.80 -14.28
CA SER A 286 -11.65 -9.45 -14.09
C SER A 286 -12.53 -9.05 -15.26
N GLY A 287 -13.56 -8.25 -14.95
CA GLY A 287 -14.50 -7.73 -15.94
C GLY A 287 -13.97 -6.43 -16.56
N LEU A 288 -14.71 -5.91 -17.55
CA LEU A 288 -14.48 -4.58 -18.08
C LEU A 288 -14.97 -3.51 -17.08
N PRO A 289 -14.29 -2.36 -16.96
CA PRO A 289 -14.80 -1.26 -16.15
C PRO A 289 -16.10 -0.68 -16.76
N SER A 290 -16.94 -0.09 -15.92
CA SER A 290 -18.07 0.74 -16.36
C SER A 290 -17.60 2.10 -16.87
N ALA A 291 -18.47 2.87 -17.50
CA ALA A 291 -18.14 4.24 -17.93
C ALA A 291 -17.77 5.15 -16.74
N PRO A 292 -16.87 6.13 -16.94
CA PRO A 292 -16.61 7.19 -15.96
C PRO A 292 -17.90 7.91 -15.54
N GLN A 293 -17.99 8.27 -14.26
CA GLN A 293 -19.16 8.95 -13.71
C GLN A 293 -18.99 10.46 -13.69
N SER A 294 -20.09 11.20 -13.83
CA SER A 294 -20.13 12.65 -13.59
C SER A 294 -19.04 13.42 -14.35
N LEU A 295 -18.84 13.10 -15.63
CA LEU A 295 -17.96 13.87 -16.49
C LEU A 295 -18.47 15.31 -16.59
N VAL A 296 -17.63 16.26 -16.21
CA VAL A 296 -17.93 17.69 -16.23
C VAL A 296 -16.79 18.45 -16.91
N ALA A 297 -17.20 19.44 -17.71
CA ALA A 297 -16.34 20.36 -18.41
C ALA A 297 -16.43 21.73 -17.69
N THR A 298 -15.33 22.21 -17.11
CA THR A 298 -15.28 23.45 -16.33
C THR A 298 -14.34 24.46 -16.97
N THR A 299 -14.83 25.69 -17.16
CA THR A 299 -14.07 26.82 -17.73
C THR A 299 -13.72 27.90 -16.70
N ALA A 300 -14.20 27.76 -15.46
CA ALA A 300 -14.39 28.87 -14.52
C ALA A 300 -13.12 29.56 -13.97
N GLN A 301 -11.91 29.05 -14.24
CA GLN A 301 -10.65 29.59 -13.68
C GLN A 301 -9.45 29.50 -14.65
N MET A 302 -9.66 29.23 -15.95
CA MET A 302 -8.58 29.05 -16.93
C MET A 302 -8.59 30.12 -18.02
N SER A 303 -7.43 30.36 -18.64
CA SER A 303 -7.26 31.33 -19.74
C SER A 303 -8.13 30.99 -20.96
N ILE A 304 -8.35 32.00 -21.82
CA ILE A 304 -9.11 31.86 -23.08
C ILE A 304 -8.57 30.68 -23.90
N GLY A 305 -9.48 29.87 -24.46
CA GLY A 305 -9.10 28.69 -25.25
C GLY A 305 -8.74 27.46 -24.40
N ARG A 306 -8.96 27.50 -23.08
CA ARG A 306 -8.72 26.37 -22.17
C ARG A 306 -9.98 25.90 -21.45
N LEU A 307 -10.05 24.59 -21.23
CA LEU A 307 -11.12 23.88 -20.55
C LEU A 307 -10.51 22.83 -19.63
N GLN A 308 -11.05 22.65 -18.43
CA GLN A 308 -10.71 21.50 -17.60
C GLN A 308 -11.81 20.44 -17.67
N LEU A 309 -11.44 19.23 -18.09
CA LEU A 309 -12.29 18.06 -17.94
C LEU A 309 -12.00 17.43 -16.59
N SER A 310 -13.05 17.08 -15.85
CA SER A 310 -12.93 16.26 -14.65
C SER A 310 -14.07 15.26 -14.55
N TRP A 311 -13.80 14.10 -14.00
CA TRP A 311 -14.77 13.03 -13.83
C TRP A 311 -14.53 12.30 -12.51
N ARG A 312 -15.47 11.42 -12.16
CA ARG A 312 -15.31 10.45 -11.09
C ARG A 312 -15.01 9.06 -11.68
N PRO A 313 -14.27 8.21 -10.95
CA PRO A 313 -14.00 6.84 -11.39
C PRO A 313 -15.28 6.04 -11.71
N PRO A 314 -15.17 4.98 -12.52
CA PRO A 314 -16.25 4.03 -12.78
C PRO A 314 -16.95 3.53 -11.51
N ALA A 315 -18.26 3.25 -11.60
CA ALA A 315 -19.01 2.62 -10.50
C ALA A 315 -18.52 1.19 -10.25
N ASP A 316 -18.22 0.49 -11.34
CA ASP A 316 -17.66 -0.85 -11.35
C ASP A 316 -16.33 -0.80 -12.09
N THR A 317 -15.25 -1.21 -11.45
CA THR A 317 -13.92 -1.27 -12.06
C THR A 317 -13.63 -2.63 -12.70
N GLY A 318 -14.60 -3.55 -12.69
CA GLY A 318 -14.39 -4.94 -13.09
C GLY A 318 -13.50 -5.72 -12.12
N GLY A 319 -13.30 -5.20 -10.91
CA GLY A 319 -12.45 -5.79 -9.87
C GLY A 319 -10.97 -5.46 -9.99
N ARG A 320 -10.57 -4.51 -10.86
CA ARG A 320 -9.17 -4.06 -11.00
C ARG A 320 -8.94 -2.66 -10.43
N SER A 321 -7.68 -2.37 -10.15
CA SER A 321 -7.19 -1.06 -9.68
C SER A 321 -6.29 -0.35 -10.71
N ASP A 322 -5.90 -1.03 -11.78
CA ASP A 322 -5.08 -0.51 -12.89
C ASP A 322 -5.91 0.29 -13.92
N ILE A 323 -6.92 1.01 -13.43
CA ILE A 323 -7.82 1.79 -14.30
C ILE A 323 -7.08 3.00 -14.84
N THR A 324 -7.08 3.13 -16.16
CA THR A 324 -6.55 4.27 -16.90
C THR A 324 -7.67 4.91 -17.74
N TYR A 325 -7.46 6.15 -18.15
CA TYR A 325 -8.41 6.89 -18.96
C TYR A 325 -7.79 7.31 -20.28
N THR A 326 -8.60 7.34 -21.32
CA THR A 326 -8.24 7.90 -22.63
C THR A 326 -9.28 8.95 -23.01
N VAL A 327 -8.83 10.11 -23.46
CA VAL A 327 -9.69 11.22 -23.85
C VAL A 327 -9.60 11.41 -25.37
N VAL A 328 -10.74 11.32 -26.04
CA VAL A 328 -10.88 11.60 -27.46
C VAL A 328 -11.62 12.93 -27.63
N CYS A 329 -11.08 13.78 -28.51
CA CYS A 329 -11.67 15.06 -28.85
C CYS A 329 -12.19 15.01 -30.29
N GLU A 330 -13.45 15.38 -30.47
CA GLU A 330 -14.07 15.55 -31.78
C GLU A 330 -14.66 16.96 -31.89
N ARG A 331 -14.59 17.54 -33.09
CA ARG A 331 -15.21 18.81 -33.45
C ARG A 331 -16.41 18.52 -34.33
N CYS A 332 -17.60 18.98 -33.92
CA CYS A 332 -18.85 18.67 -34.59
C CYS A 332 -19.48 19.92 -35.21
N GLU A 333 -19.80 19.87 -36.50
CA GLU A 333 -20.62 20.86 -37.21
C GLU A 333 -21.94 20.18 -37.62
N GLY A 334 -23.03 20.51 -36.92
CA GLY A 334 -24.32 19.84 -37.14
C GLY A 334 -24.30 18.36 -36.74
N ARG A 335 -24.47 17.44 -37.70
CA ARG A 335 -24.44 15.97 -37.49
C ARG A 335 -23.10 15.32 -37.86
N ALA A 336 -22.16 16.06 -38.44
CA ALA A 336 -20.86 15.54 -38.85
C ALA A 336 -19.79 15.93 -37.82
N CYS A 337 -19.09 14.94 -37.25
CA CYS A 337 -17.98 15.13 -36.32
C CYS A 337 -16.67 14.68 -36.96
N GLN A 338 -15.60 15.42 -36.73
CA GLN A 338 -14.24 15.10 -37.17
C GLN A 338 -13.29 15.13 -35.96
N PRO A 339 -12.19 14.36 -35.96
CA PRO A 339 -11.17 14.46 -34.92
C PRO A 339 -10.69 15.92 -34.76
N CYS A 340 -10.45 16.34 -33.52
CA CYS A 340 -9.85 17.65 -33.26
C CYS A 340 -8.47 17.77 -33.92
N GLY A 341 -8.15 18.96 -34.46
CA GLY A 341 -6.86 19.21 -35.12
C GLY A 341 -5.68 19.23 -34.14
N GLU A 342 -4.45 19.09 -34.67
CA GLU A 342 -3.19 18.98 -33.90
C GLU A 342 -2.90 20.16 -32.96
N LYS A 343 -3.58 21.29 -33.14
CA LYS A 343 -3.46 22.45 -32.26
C LYS A 343 -4.03 22.20 -30.87
N VAL A 344 -5.08 21.38 -30.73
CA VAL A 344 -5.70 21.12 -29.43
C VAL A 344 -4.76 20.29 -28.56
N ARG A 345 -4.32 20.85 -27.43
CA ARG A 345 -3.39 20.18 -26.50
C ARG A 345 -4.09 19.71 -25.25
N LEU A 346 -3.86 18.45 -24.87
CA LEU A 346 -4.31 17.85 -23.62
C LEU A 346 -3.12 17.67 -22.69
N ASP A 347 -3.25 18.17 -21.46
CA ASP A 347 -2.24 18.09 -20.40
C ASP A 347 -2.87 17.56 -19.09
N PRO A 348 -2.43 16.40 -18.56
CA PRO A 348 -1.46 15.46 -19.15
C PRO A 348 -1.97 14.79 -20.44
N SER A 349 -1.14 13.97 -21.10
CA SER A 349 -1.40 13.32 -22.39
C SER A 349 -2.79 12.69 -22.52
N ASN A 350 -3.31 12.56 -23.74
CA ASN A 350 -4.67 12.07 -23.99
C ASN A 350 -4.88 10.56 -23.71
N THR A 351 -3.83 9.77 -23.49
CA THR A 351 -3.89 8.33 -23.19
C THR A 351 -3.23 8.00 -21.84
N ASP A 352 -3.54 6.81 -21.31
CA ASP A 352 -2.95 6.24 -20.08
C ASP A 352 -3.03 7.12 -18.84
N LEU A 353 -4.06 7.97 -18.78
CA LEU A 353 -4.29 8.89 -17.69
C LEU A 353 -4.68 8.14 -16.43
N LYS A 354 -3.98 8.39 -15.32
CA LYS A 354 -4.33 7.84 -14.00
C LYS A 354 -5.18 8.80 -13.17
N GLU A 355 -5.03 10.09 -13.41
CA GLU A 355 -5.82 11.12 -12.76
C GLU A 355 -7.19 11.29 -13.44
N THR A 356 -8.19 11.71 -12.66
CA THR A 356 -9.54 11.95 -13.18
C THR A 356 -9.77 13.40 -13.63
N ARG A 357 -8.70 14.03 -14.13
CA ARG A 357 -8.69 15.41 -14.61
C ARG A 357 -7.68 15.59 -15.75
N VAL A 358 -8.07 16.38 -16.75
CA VAL A 358 -7.20 16.80 -17.85
C VAL A 358 -7.51 18.25 -18.21
N THR A 359 -6.47 19.02 -18.47
CA THR A 359 -6.57 20.35 -19.05
C THR A 359 -6.51 20.26 -20.56
N VAL A 360 -7.51 20.79 -21.25
CA VAL A 360 -7.53 20.95 -22.70
C VAL A 360 -7.25 22.42 -23.03
N SER A 361 -6.40 22.68 -24.01
CA SER A 361 -5.98 24.03 -24.41
C SER A 361 -5.93 24.20 -25.93
N GLU A 362 -5.85 25.44 -26.39
CA GLU A 362 -5.87 25.83 -27.82
C GLU A 362 -7.17 25.48 -28.55
N LEU A 363 -8.28 25.47 -27.82
CA LEU A 363 -9.61 25.27 -28.39
C LEU A 363 -10.11 26.57 -29.06
N GLU A 364 -10.67 26.44 -30.26
CA GLU A 364 -11.26 27.56 -30.99
C GLU A 364 -12.64 27.94 -30.44
N PRO A 365 -12.94 29.24 -30.25
CA PRO A 365 -14.25 29.68 -29.81
C PRO A 365 -15.35 29.44 -30.86
N HIS A 366 -16.60 29.35 -30.40
CA HIS A 366 -17.82 29.15 -31.21
C HIS A 366 -17.96 27.80 -31.92
N LEU A 367 -17.01 26.87 -31.71
CA LEU A 367 -17.11 25.49 -32.19
C LEU A 367 -17.61 24.57 -31.09
N ASN A 368 -18.42 23.58 -31.48
CA ASN A 368 -18.89 22.53 -30.60
C ASN A 368 -17.88 21.39 -30.58
N TYR A 369 -17.31 21.13 -29.41
CA TYR A 369 -16.41 20.01 -29.16
C TYR A 369 -17.16 18.93 -28.39
N THR A 370 -16.91 17.69 -28.76
CA THR A 370 -17.34 16.50 -28.03
C THR A 370 -16.11 15.86 -27.45
N PHE A 371 -16.06 15.76 -26.12
CA PHE A 371 -15.03 15.03 -25.42
C PHE A 371 -15.58 13.71 -24.94
N THR A 372 -14.94 12.62 -25.34
CA THR A 372 -15.28 11.27 -24.92
C THR A 372 -14.16 10.73 -24.05
N VAL A 373 -14.47 10.45 -22.78
CA VAL A 373 -13.54 9.83 -21.83
C VAL A 373 -13.87 8.34 -21.75
N GLU A 374 -12.90 7.50 -22.13
CA GLU A 374 -12.97 6.05 -22.05
C GLU A 374 -12.21 5.55 -20.81
N ALA A 375 -12.86 4.77 -19.95
CA ALA A 375 -12.18 4.02 -18.90
C ALA A 375 -11.65 2.70 -19.46
N ARG A 376 -10.38 2.40 -19.20
CA ARG A 376 -9.68 1.20 -19.65
C ARG A 376 -8.97 0.52 -18.49
N SER A 377 -8.78 -0.78 -18.60
CA SER A 377 -7.97 -1.59 -17.67
C SER A 377 -7.10 -2.56 -18.47
N GLY A 378 -6.23 -3.32 -17.79
CA GLY A 378 -5.38 -4.33 -18.45
C GLY A 378 -6.14 -5.39 -19.25
N VAL A 379 -7.46 -5.53 -19.03
CA VAL A 379 -8.32 -6.48 -19.75
C VAL A 379 -9.16 -5.85 -20.86
N SER A 380 -9.18 -4.52 -21.00
CA SER A 380 -9.99 -3.82 -22.00
C SER A 380 -9.59 -4.15 -23.45
N GLN A 381 -8.38 -4.66 -23.68
CA GLN A 381 -7.92 -5.07 -25.01
C GLN A 381 -8.59 -6.35 -25.54
N PHE A 382 -9.19 -7.16 -24.67
CA PHE A 382 -9.82 -8.44 -25.06
C PHE A 382 -11.30 -8.29 -25.45
N SER A 383 -11.83 -7.07 -25.48
CA SER A 383 -13.22 -6.80 -25.87
C SER A 383 -13.36 -5.54 -26.71
N ASN A 384 -14.34 -5.54 -27.60
CA ASN A 384 -14.72 -4.38 -28.39
C ASN A 384 -15.69 -3.43 -27.67
N LYS A 385 -16.18 -3.80 -26.47
CA LYS A 385 -17.06 -2.94 -25.67
C LYS A 385 -16.26 -1.81 -25.03
N ARG A 386 -16.67 -0.57 -25.28
CA ARG A 386 -16.01 0.63 -24.74
C ARG A 386 -16.80 1.24 -23.60
N ALA A 387 -16.11 1.59 -22.52
CA ALA A 387 -16.69 2.19 -21.32
C ALA A 387 -16.53 3.71 -21.38
N THR A 388 -17.37 4.37 -22.17
CA THR A 388 -17.22 5.79 -22.51
C THR A 388 -18.26 6.67 -21.84
N SER A 389 -17.84 7.86 -21.42
CA SER A 389 -18.71 8.98 -21.06
C SER A 389 -18.37 10.15 -21.97
N SER A 390 -19.38 10.78 -22.57
CA SER A 390 -19.18 11.89 -23.51
C SER A 390 -19.85 13.16 -23.00
N ILE A 391 -19.21 14.29 -23.25
CA ILE A 391 -19.76 15.62 -22.97
C ILE A 391 -19.57 16.52 -24.20
N ASN A 392 -20.64 17.18 -24.59
CA ASN A 392 -20.61 18.20 -25.63
C ASN A 392 -20.44 19.56 -24.97
N THR A 393 -19.44 20.32 -25.41
CA THR A 393 -19.13 21.63 -24.87
C THR A 393 -18.68 22.56 -25.99
N ALA A 394 -19.10 23.82 -25.93
CA ALA A 394 -18.64 24.85 -26.83
C ALA A 394 -17.88 25.90 -26.03
N LEU A 395 -16.75 26.34 -26.54
CA LEU A 395 -16.12 27.54 -26.01
C LEU A 395 -16.91 28.74 -26.50
N HIS A 396 -17.86 29.21 -25.70
CA HIS A 396 -18.43 30.52 -25.93
C HIS A 396 -17.36 31.56 -25.53
N TYR A 397 -17.01 32.49 -26.45
CA TYR A 397 -16.43 33.76 -26.03
C TYR A 397 -17.53 34.48 -25.24
N THR A 398 -17.63 34.17 -23.95
CA THR A 398 -18.18 35.11 -23.01
C THR A 398 -17.00 35.95 -22.56
N GLY A 399 -16.80 37.08 -23.27
CA GLY A 399 -16.27 38.24 -22.57
C GLY A 399 -17.03 38.35 -21.26
N TRP A 400 -16.30 38.59 -20.17
CA TRP A 400 -16.83 38.80 -18.82
C TRP A 400 -17.91 37.79 -18.38
N TYR A 401 -17.50 36.78 -17.61
CA TYR A 401 -18.36 36.03 -16.70
C TYR A 401 -19.64 35.38 -17.29
N GLN A 402 -19.59 34.08 -17.63
CA GLN A 402 -20.74 33.23 -17.26
C GLN A 402 -20.63 32.94 -15.76
N LEU A 403 -21.03 33.95 -14.99
CA LEU A 403 -21.64 33.71 -13.70
C LEU A 403 -22.65 32.59 -13.92
N LYS A 404 -22.52 31.46 -13.19
CA LYS A 404 -23.74 30.82 -12.63
C LYS A 404 -24.62 31.99 -12.26
N PRO A 405 -25.89 32.11 -12.75
CA PRO A 405 -26.68 33.31 -12.57
C PRO A 405 -26.39 33.81 -11.17
N LEU A 406 -25.73 34.99 -11.07
CA LEU A 406 -25.28 35.51 -9.78
C LEU A 406 -26.45 35.21 -8.86
N LYS A 407 -26.24 34.41 -7.81
CA LYS A 407 -27.30 34.21 -6.85
C LYS A 407 -27.48 35.60 -6.28
N THR A 408 -28.43 36.34 -6.85
CA THR A 408 -28.62 37.74 -6.55
C THR A 408 -28.90 37.75 -5.07
N TYR A 409 -28.08 38.48 -4.32
CA TYR A 409 -28.34 38.65 -2.91
C TYR A 409 -29.78 39.14 -2.79
N VAL A 410 -30.60 38.36 -2.10
CA VAL A 410 -31.98 38.75 -1.83
C VAL A 410 -31.94 39.38 -0.46
N ASP A 411 -32.13 40.70 -0.41
CA ASP A 411 -32.22 41.41 0.85
C ASP A 411 -33.37 40.81 1.68
N PRO A 412 -33.10 40.17 2.83
CA PRO A 412 -34.13 39.57 3.65
C PRO A 412 -35.18 40.57 4.14
N HIS A 413 -34.87 41.87 4.19
CA HIS A 413 -35.83 42.92 4.56
C HIS A 413 -36.89 43.19 3.49
N THR A 414 -36.73 42.62 2.28
CA THR A 414 -37.81 42.61 1.26
C THR A 414 -38.94 41.64 1.58
N TYR A 415 -38.75 40.75 2.57
CA TYR A 415 -39.82 39.91 3.11
C TYR A 415 -40.55 40.66 4.22
N GLU A 416 -41.89 40.62 4.19
CA GLU A 416 -42.72 41.20 5.27
C GLU A 416 -42.51 40.47 6.61
N ASP A 417 -42.15 39.18 6.58
CA ASP A 417 -41.88 38.35 7.76
C ASP A 417 -40.50 37.68 7.69
N PRO A 418 -39.56 38.00 8.61
CA PRO A 418 -38.24 37.37 8.70
C PRO A 418 -38.25 35.85 8.87
N ASN A 419 -39.31 35.26 9.44
CA ASN A 419 -39.43 33.80 9.52
C ASN A 419 -39.52 33.16 8.12
N THR A 420 -40.18 33.85 7.18
CA THR A 420 -40.31 33.40 5.78
C THR A 420 -38.96 33.47 5.06
N ALA A 421 -38.20 34.55 5.28
CA ALA A 421 -36.85 34.70 4.72
C ALA A 421 -35.90 33.60 5.24
N VAL A 422 -35.93 33.31 6.54
CA VAL A 422 -35.10 32.26 7.15
C VAL A 422 -35.44 30.88 6.60
N LEU A 423 -36.71 30.51 6.45
CA LEU A 423 -37.10 29.21 5.90
C LEU A 423 -36.66 29.02 4.44
N LYS A 424 -36.49 30.11 3.68
CA LYS A 424 -36.02 30.07 2.30
C LYS A 424 -34.50 29.88 2.20
N PHE A 425 -33.74 30.43 3.15
CA PHE A 425 -32.28 30.50 3.04
C PHE A 425 -31.52 29.62 4.04
N ALA A 426 -32.17 29.12 5.10
CA ALA A 426 -31.54 28.28 6.12
C ALA A 426 -32.25 26.92 6.26
N SER A 427 -31.50 25.90 6.69
CA SER A 427 -32.06 24.58 6.99
C SER A 427 -32.57 24.50 8.43
N GLU A 428 -33.80 24.01 8.64
CA GLU A 428 -34.36 23.78 9.97
C GLU A 428 -33.75 22.52 10.60
N ILE A 429 -33.25 22.65 11.83
CA ILE A 429 -32.67 21.58 12.63
C ILE A 429 -33.67 21.17 13.70
N HIS A 430 -33.90 19.86 13.84
CA HIS A 430 -34.73 19.35 14.93
C HIS A 430 -34.01 19.51 16.28
N PRO A 431 -34.66 20.01 17.35
CA PRO A 431 -34.02 20.25 18.65
C PRO A 431 -33.32 19.04 19.27
N SER A 432 -33.79 17.81 19.01
CA SER A 432 -33.14 16.59 19.52
C SER A 432 -31.77 16.31 18.90
N HIS A 433 -31.46 16.90 17.74
CA HIS A 433 -30.19 16.72 17.05
C HIS A 433 -29.10 17.67 17.57
N ILE A 434 -29.45 18.60 18.45
CA ILE A 434 -28.52 19.60 18.94
C ILE A 434 -28.43 19.58 20.46
N THR A 435 -27.20 19.65 20.97
CA THR A 435 -26.93 19.69 22.41
C THR A 435 -26.08 20.90 22.74
N LYS A 436 -26.61 21.81 23.56
CA LYS A 436 -25.85 22.94 24.12
C LYS A 436 -24.92 22.43 25.21
N GLN A 437 -23.68 22.91 25.21
CA GLN A 437 -22.69 22.62 26.24
C GLN A 437 -22.37 23.91 26.99
N LYS A 438 -21.14 24.43 26.87
CA LYS A 438 -20.66 25.61 27.59
C LYS A 438 -20.96 26.91 26.84
N VAL A 439 -21.22 27.99 27.58
CA VAL A 439 -21.22 29.36 27.03
C VAL A 439 -19.79 29.71 26.59
N ILE A 440 -19.64 30.19 25.36
CA ILE A 440 -18.36 30.60 24.76
C ILE A 440 -18.30 32.10 24.43
N GLY A 441 -19.44 32.79 24.44
CA GLY A 441 -19.51 34.24 24.25
C GLY A 441 -20.88 34.78 24.60
N ALA A 442 -20.95 36.08 24.87
CA ALA A 442 -22.20 36.80 25.07
C ALA A 442 -22.14 38.12 24.28
N GLY A 443 -23.19 38.42 23.54
CA GLY A 443 -23.33 39.64 22.77
C GLY A 443 -24.53 40.48 23.21
N GLU A 444 -24.80 41.53 22.44
CA GLU A 444 -25.91 42.47 22.68
C GLU A 444 -27.28 41.77 22.73
N PHE A 445 -27.50 40.78 21.86
CA PHE A 445 -28.82 40.16 21.65
C PHE A 445 -28.95 38.73 22.19
N GLY A 446 -27.88 38.12 22.69
CA GLY A 446 -27.90 36.69 22.98
C GLY A 446 -26.62 36.11 23.58
N GLU A 447 -26.69 34.83 23.88
CA GLU A 447 -25.57 34.01 24.33
C GLU A 447 -25.15 33.04 23.23
N VAL A 448 -23.85 32.80 23.12
CA VAL A 448 -23.27 31.83 22.19
C VAL A 448 -22.74 30.66 23.01
N TYR A 449 -23.19 29.46 22.68
CA TYR A 449 -22.78 28.20 23.30
C TYR A 449 -21.92 27.41 22.32
N ARG A 450 -20.92 26.69 22.83
CA ARG A 450 -20.41 25.51 22.13
C ARG A 450 -21.44 24.41 22.26
N GLY A 451 -21.67 23.66 21.19
CA GLY A 451 -22.56 22.50 21.21
C GLY A 451 -22.13 21.41 20.24
N ILE A 452 -22.96 20.37 20.18
CA ILE A 452 -22.79 19.22 19.29
C ILE A 452 -24.03 19.09 18.41
N LEU A 453 -23.82 18.94 17.10
CA LEU A 453 -24.83 18.62 16.11
C LEU A 453 -24.67 17.16 15.68
N LYS A 454 -25.76 16.39 15.76
CA LYS A 454 -25.84 14.98 15.36
C LYS A 454 -26.49 14.88 13.98
N ALA A 455 -25.68 14.63 12.95
CA ALA A 455 -26.19 14.40 11.61
C ALA A 455 -26.81 12.98 11.47
N PRO A 456 -27.74 12.75 10.53
CA PRO A 456 -28.36 11.44 10.29
C PRO A 456 -27.35 10.29 10.01
N SER A 457 -26.13 10.63 9.58
CA SER A 457 -25.03 9.70 9.28
C SER A 457 -24.15 9.32 10.50
N ARG A 458 -24.61 9.53 11.74
CA ARG A 458 -23.95 9.21 13.02
C ARG A 458 -22.62 9.95 13.34
N LYS A 459 -22.21 10.95 12.54
CA LYS A 459 -21.03 11.78 12.86
C LYS A 459 -21.44 12.98 13.73
N GLU A 460 -20.85 13.09 14.92
CA GLU A 460 -21.03 14.25 15.82
C GLU A 460 -20.09 15.39 15.38
N THR A 461 -20.63 16.59 15.19
CA THR A 461 -19.85 17.78 14.77
C THR A 461 -19.97 18.89 15.81
N ALA A 462 -18.84 19.53 16.14
CA ALA A 462 -18.83 20.68 17.04
C ALA A 462 -19.40 21.92 16.32
N VAL A 463 -20.31 22.61 17.00
CA VAL A 463 -21.01 23.79 16.46
C VAL A 463 -21.03 24.94 17.46
N ALA A 464 -21.20 26.16 16.95
CA ALA A 464 -21.52 27.34 17.76
C ALA A 464 -23.03 27.60 17.67
N ILE A 465 -23.68 27.78 18.82
CA ILE A 465 -25.13 27.90 18.96
C ILE A 465 -25.43 29.25 19.58
N LYS A 466 -25.95 30.18 18.78
CA LYS A 466 -26.41 31.48 19.26
C LYS A 466 -27.87 31.37 19.67
N THR A 467 -28.24 31.92 20.83
CA THR A 467 -29.61 31.93 21.35
C THR A 467 -29.98 33.30 21.92
N LEU A 468 -31.24 33.69 21.79
CA LEU A 468 -31.76 34.91 22.44
C LEU A 468 -31.85 34.77 23.97
N LYS A 469 -31.66 35.87 24.69
CA LYS A 469 -31.84 35.93 26.16
C LYS A 469 -33.33 35.84 26.54
N PRO A 470 -33.67 35.32 27.73
CA PRO A 470 -35.05 35.37 28.23
C PRO A 470 -35.60 36.80 28.25
N GLY A 471 -36.83 37.00 27.79
CA GLY A 471 -37.49 38.32 27.76
C GLY A 471 -37.14 39.21 26.56
N TYR A 472 -36.63 38.64 25.46
CA TYR A 472 -36.35 39.38 24.23
C TYR A 472 -37.60 40.03 23.63
N THR A 473 -37.44 41.18 22.98
CA THR A 473 -38.50 41.87 22.23
C THR A 473 -38.68 41.26 20.84
N GLU A 474 -39.86 41.44 20.22
CA GLU A 474 -40.10 40.93 18.86
C GLU A 474 -39.11 41.50 17.84
N LYS A 475 -38.72 42.78 17.99
CA LYS A 475 -37.67 43.38 17.16
C LYS A 475 -36.33 42.64 17.26
N GLN A 476 -35.91 42.29 18.48
CA GLN A 476 -34.68 41.51 18.68
C GLN A 476 -34.78 40.11 18.10
N ARG A 477 -35.98 39.51 18.11
CA ARG A 477 -36.26 38.23 17.44
C ARG A 477 -36.13 38.35 15.92
N GLN A 478 -36.68 39.42 15.34
CA GLN A 478 -36.60 39.71 13.91
C GLN A 478 -35.15 39.96 13.47
N ASP A 479 -34.39 40.79 14.20
CA ASP A 479 -32.98 41.06 13.93
C ASP A 479 -32.14 39.77 13.99
N PHE A 480 -32.42 38.91 14.97
CA PHE A 480 -31.77 37.61 15.12
C PHE A 480 -32.04 36.68 13.94
N LEU A 481 -33.29 36.60 13.46
CA LEU A 481 -33.63 35.80 12.28
C LEU A 481 -33.07 36.42 10.97
N SER A 482 -33.01 37.75 10.89
CA SER A 482 -32.38 38.45 9.76
C SER A 482 -30.91 38.06 9.60
N GLU A 483 -30.16 37.96 10.70
CA GLU A 483 -28.77 37.47 10.68
C GLU A 483 -28.64 36.08 10.04
N ALA A 484 -29.51 35.14 10.42
CA ALA A 484 -29.51 33.79 9.86
C ALA A 484 -29.88 33.74 8.38
N SER A 485 -30.83 34.58 7.94
CA SER A 485 -31.27 34.64 6.55
C SER A 485 -30.22 35.29 5.63
N ILE A 486 -29.40 36.20 6.15
CA ILE A 486 -28.22 36.71 5.45
C ILE A 486 -27.18 35.59 5.32
N MET A 487 -26.81 34.94 6.44
CA MET A 487 -25.78 33.89 6.44
C MET A 487 -26.14 32.70 5.55
N GLY A 488 -27.40 32.26 5.55
CA GLY A 488 -27.88 31.13 4.75
C GLY A 488 -27.79 31.34 3.23
N GLN A 489 -27.56 32.57 2.78
CA GLN A 489 -27.37 32.85 1.36
C GLN A 489 -25.95 32.52 0.87
N PHE A 490 -24.97 32.38 1.77
CA PHE A 490 -23.56 32.19 1.45
C PHE A 490 -23.06 30.78 1.81
N SER A 491 -22.22 30.21 0.94
CA SER A 491 -21.53 28.94 1.18
C SER A 491 -20.16 28.99 0.53
N HIS A 492 -19.13 29.25 1.33
CA HIS A 492 -17.75 29.37 0.87
C HIS A 492 -16.77 28.98 1.97
N GLN A 493 -15.61 28.43 1.62
CA GLN A 493 -14.61 27.95 2.59
C GLN A 493 -14.06 29.05 3.52
N ASN A 494 -14.12 30.31 3.09
CA ASN A 494 -13.62 31.47 3.87
C ASN A 494 -14.74 32.30 4.51
N ILE A 495 -15.98 31.82 4.51
CA ILE A 495 -17.12 32.47 5.17
C ILE A 495 -17.67 31.47 6.20
N ILE A 496 -17.92 31.95 7.43
CA ILE A 496 -18.49 31.12 8.50
C ILE A 496 -19.79 30.50 8.00
N ARG A 497 -19.81 29.17 7.94
CA ARG A 497 -20.93 28.39 7.42
C ARG A 497 -22.07 28.31 8.44
N LEU A 498 -23.27 28.61 7.96
CA LEU A 498 -24.51 28.30 8.66
C LEU A 498 -24.82 26.80 8.50
N GLU A 499 -24.88 26.07 9.61
CA GLU A 499 -25.31 24.67 9.64
C GLU A 499 -26.83 24.56 9.57
N GLY A 500 -27.52 25.53 10.18
CA GLY A 500 -28.96 25.63 10.17
C GLY A 500 -29.49 26.47 11.31
N VAL A 501 -30.81 26.43 11.47
CA VAL A 501 -31.55 27.20 12.47
C VAL A 501 -32.52 26.29 13.23
N VAL A 502 -32.91 26.69 14.42
CA VAL A 502 -34.04 26.10 15.14
C VAL A 502 -35.05 27.22 15.34
N THR A 503 -36.17 27.17 14.64
CA THR A 503 -37.19 28.23 14.65
C THR A 503 -38.54 27.75 15.18
N LYS A 504 -38.82 26.44 15.09
CA LYS A 504 -40.12 25.84 15.48
C LYS A 504 -40.28 25.53 16.98
N PHE A 505 -39.29 25.86 17.81
CA PHE A 505 -39.30 25.59 19.26
C PHE A 505 -39.26 26.90 20.07
N LYS A 506 -39.62 26.84 21.36
CA LYS A 506 -39.75 28.02 22.24
C LYS A 506 -38.51 28.94 22.29
N HIS A 507 -37.33 28.42 21.98
CA HIS A 507 -36.08 29.19 21.95
C HIS A 507 -35.45 29.09 20.56
N ALA A 508 -35.43 30.21 19.83
CA ALA A 508 -34.79 30.27 18.52
C ALA A 508 -33.27 30.12 18.64
N MET A 509 -32.67 29.36 17.72
CA MET A 509 -31.23 29.11 17.69
C MET A 509 -30.65 29.27 16.29
N ILE A 510 -29.47 29.86 16.18
CA ILE A 510 -28.65 29.91 14.96
C ILE A 510 -27.45 29.02 15.19
N VAL A 511 -27.22 28.07 14.29
CA VAL A 511 -26.18 27.05 14.42
C VAL A 511 -25.17 27.26 13.31
N THR A 512 -23.93 27.58 13.67
CA THR A 512 -22.83 27.77 12.73
C THR A 512 -21.72 26.77 13.03
N GLU A 513 -20.76 26.66 12.11
CA GLU A 513 -19.52 25.94 12.41
C GLU A 513 -18.81 26.51 13.65
N TYR A 514 -18.11 25.64 14.38
CA TYR A 514 -17.35 26.03 15.57
C TYR A 514 -15.92 26.44 15.20
N MET A 515 -15.56 27.69 15.51
CA MET A 515 -14.21 28.21 15.30
C MET A 515 -13.31 27.88 16.50
N GLU A 516 -12.42 26.90 16.36
CA GLU A 516 -11.59 26.37 17.46
C GLU A 516 -10.69 27.42 18.12
N ASN A 517 -10.21 28.39 17.34
CA ASN A 517 -9.32 29.46 17.79
C ASN A 517 -10.05 30.63 18.47
N GLY A 518 -11.38 30.55 18.62
CA GLY A 518 -12.20 31.57 19.27
C GLY A 518 -12.32 32.87 18.46
N ALA A 519 -12.77 33.92 19.13
CA ALA A 519 -13.00 35.22 18.50
C ALA A 519 -11.68 35.85 18.00
N LEU A 520 -11.76 36.52 16.85
CA LEU A 520 -10.61 37.12 16.19
C LEU A 520 -9.89 38.14 17.08
N ASP A 521 -10.61 38.95 17.87
CA ASP A 521 -10.01 39.93 18.78
C ASP A 521 -9.12 39.26 19.85
N LYS A 522 -9.57 38.13 20.41
CA LYS A 522 -8.82 37.35 21.39
C LYS A 522 -7.65 36.61 20.75
N TYR A 523 -7.84 36.10 19.54
CA TYR A 523 -6.78 35.48 18.75
C TYR A 523 -5.66 36.48 18.40
N LEU A 524 -6.03 37.72 18.04
CA LEU A 524 -5.11 38.79 17.67
C LEU A 524 -4.49 39.55 18.87
N LYS A 525 -4.97 39.32 20.11
CA LYS A 525 -4.34 39.88 21.35
C LYS A 525 -2.90 39.39 21.57
N GLY A 526 -2.43 38.40 20.79
CA GLY A 526 -1.01 38.03 20.63
C GLY A 526 -0.16 39.00 19.79
N GLY A 527 -0.70 40.14 19.34
CA GLY A 527 0.11 41.32 18.95
C GLY A 527 0.20 41.67 17.47
N LYS A 528 -0.50 40.99 16.55
CA LYS A 528 -0.45 41.32 15.10
C LYS A 528 -1.81 41.79 14.59
N ILE A 529 -1.90 43.07 14.25
CA ILE A 529 -3.08 43.69 13.61
C ILE A 529 -2.89 43.61 12.08
N PRO A 530 -3.95 43.36 11.27
CA PRO A 530 -3.86 43.37 9.81
C PRO A 530 -3.71 44.80 9.27
N ILE A 531 -2.48 45.32 9.35
CA ILE A 531 -2.13 46.74 9.13
C ILE A 531 -2.76 47.35 7.87
N ARG A 532 -2.78 46.64 6.75
CA ARG A 532 -3.23 47.18 5.45
C ARG A 532 -4.72 47.51 5.39
N TRP A 533 -5.54 46.84 6.21
CA TRP A 533 -6.98 47.06 6.29
C TRP A 533 -7.36 47.95 7.47
N THR A 534 -6.43 48.19 8.39
CA THR A 534 -6.75 48.82 9.67
C THR A 534 -6.67 50.33 9.56
N SER A 535 -7.62 51.02 10.19
CA SER A 535 -7.63 52.48 10.26
C SER A 535 -6.44 53.06 11.07
N PRO A 536 -6.04 54.31 10.80
CA PRO A 536 -4.90 54.93 11.51
C PRO A 536 -5.06 54.92 13.04
N GLU A 537 -6.25 55.23 13.54
CA GLU A 537 -6.52 55.27 14.98
C GLU A 537 -6.54 53.88 15.63
N ALA A 538 -6.92 52.83 14.88
CA ALA A 538 -6.88 51.46 15.36
C ALA A 538 -5.45 50.89 15.32
N ILE A 539 -4.61 51.30 14.36
CA ILE A 539 -3.17 50.99 14.34
C ILE A 539 -2.47 51.65 15.54
N ALA A 540 -2.68 52.95 15.73
CA ALA A 540 -1.94 53.73 16.72
C ALA A 540 -2.39 53.47 18.16
N TYR A 541 -3.71 53.38 18.39
CA TYR A 541 -4.28 53.36 19.74
C TYR A 541 -5.09 52.10 20.06
N ARG A 542 -5.14 51.14 19.12
CA ARG A 542 -5.98 49.92 19.24
C ARG A 542 -7.45 50.23 19.53
N LYS A 543 -7.95 51.34 19.00
CA LYS A 543 -9.34 51.80 19.18
C LYS A 543 -10.20 51.33 18.01
N PHE A 544 -10.93 50.24 18.22
CA PHE A 544 -11.88 49.69 17.25
C PHE A 544 -13.27 50.31 17.46
N THR A 545 -13.83 50.91 16.42
CA THR A 545 -15.14 51.59 16.41
C THR A 545 -15.83 51.40 15.07
N SER A 546 -17.13 51.66 14.97
CA SER A 546 -17.83 51.63 13.68
C SER A 546 -17.13 52.50 12.61
N ALA A 547 -16.54 53.64 12.97
CA ALA A 547 -15.77 54.48 12.05
C ALA A 547 -14.43 53.86 11.60
N SER A 548 -13.80 53.01 12.41
CA SER A 548 -12.62 52.23 11.96
C SER A 548 -13.04 51.11 11.01
N ASP A 549 -14.23 50.54 11.19
CA ASP A 549 -14.76 49.51 10.30
C ASP A 549 -15.15 50.09 8.93
N VAL A 550 -15.61 51.35 8.90
CA VAL A 550 -15.84 52.10 7.65
C VAL A 550 -14.55 52.22 6.82
N TRP A 551 -13.40 52.48 7.47
CA TRP A 551 -12.12 52.50 6.78
C TRP A 551 -11.80 51.13 6.16
N SER A 552 -11.92 50.06 6.95
CA SER A 552 -11.71 48.68 6.50
C SER A 552 -12.64 48.33 5.33
N PHE A 553 -13.90 48.76 5.40
CA PHE A 553 -14.86 48.60 4.31
C PHE A 553 -14.43 49.33 3.03
N GLY A 554 -13.88 50.55 3.14
CA GLY A 554 -13.29 51.24 2.00
C GLY A 554 -12.17 50.45 1.34
N ILE A 555 -11.31 49.77 2.12
CA ILE A 555 -10.28 48.87 1.59
C ILE A 555 -10.92 47.67 0.88
N VAL A 556 -11.97 47.08 1.44
CA VAL A 556 -12.72 45.98 0.79
C VAL A 556 -13.35 46.43 -0.53
N MET A 557 -13.94 47.64 -0.58
CA MET A 557 -14.46 48.20 -1.82
C MET A 557 -13.35 48.33 -2.88
N TRP A 558 -12.16 48.78 -2.47
CA TRP A 558 -11.01 48.85 -3.35
C TRP A 558 -10.58 47.47 -3.84
N GLU A 559 -10.50 46.47 -2.95
CA GLU A 559 -10.17 45.09 -3.32
C GLU A 559 -11.17 44.50 -4.32
N VAL A 560 -12.47 44.75 -4.13
CA VAL A 560 -13.51 44.32 -5.07
C VAL A 560 -13.29 44.96 -6.44
N MET A 561 -13.08 46.28 -6.48
CA MET A 561 -12.85 47.03 -7.72
C MET A 561 -11.49 46.75 -8.36
N ALA A 562 -10.51 46.26 -7.58
CA ALA A 562 -9.20 45.85 -8.04
C ALA A 562 -9.10 44.33 -8.26
N PHE A 563 -10.23 43.61 -8.30
CA PHE A 563 -10.31 42.17 -8.55
C PHE A 563 -9.44 41.32 -7.61
N GLY A 564 -9.38 41.70 -6.33
CA GLY A 564 -8.66 40.98 -5.27
C GLY A 564 -7.16 41.29 -5.18
N GLU A 565 -6.69 42.39 -5.79
CA GLU A 565 -5.32 42.86 -5.59
C GLU A 565 -5.01 43.09 -4.10
N ARG A 566 -3.76 42.81 -3.71
CA ARG A 566 -3.29 43.05 -2.34
C ARG A 566 -3.22 44.56 -2.05
N PRO A 567 -3.93 45.08 -1.03
CA PRO A 567 -3.85 46.50 -0.67
C PRO A 567 -2.41 46.93 -0.34
N TYR A 568 -1.96 48.04 -0.92
CA TYR A 568 -0.59 48.55 -0.81
C TYR A 568 0.48 47.58 -1.33
N TRP A 569 0.11 46.63 -2.20
CA TRP A 569 1.00 45.71 -2.92
C TRP A 569 2.07 45.06 -2.02
N ASP A 570 3.34 45.21 -2.38
CA ASP A 570 4.47 44.57 -1.71
C ASP A 570 5.06 45.40 -0.55
N MET A 571 4.54 46.60 -0.25
CA MET A 571 5.02 47.44 0.85
C MET A 571 4.98 46.69 2.18
N SER A 572 6.04 46.69 2.97
CA SER A 572 6.03 46.14 4.33
C SER A 572 4.97 46.82 5.21
N ASN A 573 4.53 46.15 6.27
CA ASN A 573 3.58 46.75 7.22
C ASN A 573 4.08 48.09 7.78
N HIS A 574 5.39 48.25 7.98
CA HIS A 574 6.00 49.50 8.43
C HIS A 574 5.84 50.63 7.39
N GLU A 575 6.11 50.34 6.13
CA GLU A 575 5.95 51.31 5.03
C GLU A 575 4.49 51.70 4.83
N VAL A 576 3.55 50.76 4.98
CA VAL A 576 2.11 51.04 4.91
C VAL A 576 1.69 51.99 6.02
N MET A 577 2.12 51.74 7.27
CA MET A 577 1.83 52.65 8.39
C MET A 577 2.37 54.05 8.14
N LYS A 578 3.61 54.16 7.63
CA LYS A 578 4.23 55.45 7.28
C LYS A 578 3.44 56.16 6.17
N ALA A 579 3.10 55.46 5.09
CA ALA A 579 2.39 56.04 3.96
C ALA A 579 0.98 56.54 4.36
N ILE A 580 0.24 55.76 5.13
CA ILE A 580 -1.08 56.17 5.64
C ILE A 580 -0.98 57.46 6.45
N ASN A 581 0.04 57.58 7.32
CA ASN A 581 0.30 58.78 8.12
C ASN A 581 0.74 59.99 7.28
N GLU A 582 1.44 59.75 6.16
CA GLU A 582 1.77 60.77 5.15
C GLU A 582 0.60 61.12 4.22
N ALA A 583 -0.63 60.78 4.61
CA ALA A 583 -1.87 60.98 3.85
C ALA A 583 -1.93 60.26 2.49
N PHE A 584 -1.04 59.29 2.24
CA PHE A 584 -1.14 58.44 1.06
C PHE A 584 -2.35 57.52 1.19
N ARG A 585 -3.09 57.34 0.09
CA ARG A 585 -4.26 56.46 -0.04
C ARG A 585 -4.10 55.61 -1.29
N LEU A 586 -4.79 54.47 -1.32
CA LEU A 586 -4.79 53.61 -2.50
C LEU A 586 -5.35 54.38 -3.72
N PRO A 587 -4.70 54.31 -4.88
CA PRO A 587 -5.19 54.96 -6.08
C PRO A 587 -6.42 54.25 -6.63
N ALA A 588 -7.16 54.93 -7.52
CA ALA A 588 -8.29 54.31 -8.20
C ALA A 588 -7.86 53.02 -8.94
N PRO A 589 -8.60 51.91 -8.78
CA PRO A 589 -8.43 50.74 -9.65
C PRO A 589 -8.70 51.08 -11.12
N MET A 590 -8.14 50.30 -12.04
CA MET A 590 -8.37 50.49 -13.48
C MET A 590 -9.86 50.35 -13.78
N ASP A 591 -10.39 51.24 -14.63
CA ASP A 591 -11.81 51.28 -15.01
C ASP A 591 -12.79 51.46 -13.82
N CYS A 592 -12.31 51.98 -12.69
CA CYS A 592 -13.15 52.25 -11.53
C CYS A 592 -14.00 53.53 -11.72
N PRO A 593 -15.33 53.47 -11.54
CA PRO A 593 -16.18 54.66 -11.59
C PRO A 593 -15.79 55.72 -10.54
N SER A 594 -15.71 56.98 -10.97
CA SER A 594 -15.37 58.13 -10.12
C SER A 594 -16.22 58.20 -8.86
N ALA A 595 -17.53 58.01 -8.98
CA ALA A 595 -18.45 58.06 -7.84
C ALA A 595 -18.13 56.99 -6.78
N VAL A 596 -17.74 55.79 -7.21
CA VAL A 596 -17.39 54.67 -6.33
C VAL A 596 -16.03 54.92 -5.65
N TYR A 597 -15.05 55.44 -6.39
CA TYR A 597 -13.76 55.81 -5.82
C TYR A 597 -13.85 56.98 -4.82
N GLN A 598 -14.68 57.98 -5.09
CA GLN A 598 -14.92 59.08 -4.15
C GLN A 598 -15.50 58.59 -2.82
N LEU A 599 -16.39 57.60 -2.86
CA LEU A 599 -16.89 56.95 -1.65
C LEU A 599 -15.77 56.22 -0.88
N MET A 600 -14.85 55.53 -1.56
CA MET A 600 -13.67 54.95 -0.91
C MET A 600 -12.81 56.02 -0.22
N LEU A 601 -12.56 57.16 -0.89
CA LEU A 601 -11.80 58.27 -0.31
C LEU A 601 -12.49 58.85 0.94
N GLN A 602 -13.82 58.96 0.93
CA GLN A 602 -14.59 59.38 2.11
C GLN A 602 -14.45 58.38 3.29
N CYS A 603 -14.42 57.08 2.99
CA CYS A 603 -14.13 56.04 3.98
C CYS A 603 -12.71 56.17 4.56
N TRP A 604 -11.75 56.66 3.77
CA TRP A 604 -10.34 56.81 4.18
C TRP A 604 -9.95 58.19 4.69
N LEU A 605 -10.92 59.02 5.10
CA LEU A 605 -10.62 60.29 5.76
C LEU A 605 -9.83 60.05 7.06
N GLN A 606 -8.80 60.88 7.26
CA GLN A 606 -7.93 60.77 8.45
C GLN A 606 -8.74 60.96 9.75
N ASP A 607 -9.62 61.97 9.76
CA ASP A 607 -10.53 62.22 10.87
C ASP A 607 -11.71 61.24 10.83
N ARG A 608 -11.76 60.33 11.82
CA ARG A 608 -12.80 59.32 11.96
C ARG A 608 -14.21 59.89 12.08
N SER A 609 -14.37 61.12 12.57
CA SER A 609 -15.70 61.74 12.75
C SER A 609 -16.32 62.22 11.45
N LYS A 610 -15.49 62.43 10.42
CA LYS A 610 -15.90 62.89 9.09
C LYS A 610 -16.20 61.75 8.11
N ARG A 611 -15.89 60.51 8.49
CA ARG A 611 -16.21 59.32 7.69
C ARG A 611 -17.73 59.11 7.67
N PRO A 612 -18.31 58.64 6.56
CA PRO A 612 -19.74 58.33 6.50
C PRO A 612 -20.07 57.17 7.45
N ARG A 613 -21.30 57.11 7.97
CA ARG A 613 -21.77 55.93 8.70
C ARG A 613 -22.25 54.88 7.69
N PHE A 614 -22.33 53.62 8.10
CA PHE A 614 -22.81 52.54 7.22
C PHE A 614 -24.18 52.81 6.60
N GLY A 615 -25.12 53.42 7.33
CA GLY A 615 -26.41 53.82 6.77
C GLY A 615 -26.29 54.88 5.65
N ASP A 616 -25.34 55.82 5.80
CA ASP A 616 -25.06 56.82 4.78
C ASP A 616 -24.43 56.16 3.53
N ILE A 617 -23.52 55.21 3.73
CA ILE A 617 -22.90 54.40 2.65
C ILE A 617 -23.95 53.61 1.86
N VAL A 618 -24.86 52.91 2.53
CA VAL A 618 -25.95 52.16 1.88
C VAL A 618 -26.81 53.10 1.04
N SER A 619 -27.20 54.26 1.60
CA SER A 619 -27.98 55.26 0.87
C SER A 619 -27.26 55.78 -0.38
N ILE A 620 -25.93 55.99 -0.30
CA ILE A 620 -25.12 56.41 -1.45
C ILE A 620 -25.09 55.31 -2.51
N LEU A 621 -24.80 54.06 -2.13
CA LEU A 621 -24.76 52.93 -3.07
C LEU A 621 -26.12 52.68 -3.74
N ASP A 622 -27.22 52.77 -3.00
CA ASP A 622 -28.58 52.65 -3.55
C ASP A 622 -28.90 53.73 -4.59
N LYS A 623 -28.45 54.97 -4.34
CA LYS A 623 -28.60 56.07 -5.31
C LYS A 623 -27.82 55.78 -6.60
N LEU A 624 -26.61 55.24 -6.49
CA LEU A 624 -25.80 54.83 -7.64
C LEU A 624 -26.45 53.67 -8.41
N LEU A 625 -27.00 52.67 -7.72
CA LEU A 625 -27.73 51.55 -8.34
C LEU A 625 -28.98 52.02 -9.12
N LYS A 626 -29.70 53.01 -8.58
CA LYS A 626 -30.88 53.61 -9.23
C LYS A 626 -30.53 54.54 -10.39
N SER A 627 -29.28 54.99 -10.50
CA SER A 627 -28.81 55.94 -11.52
C SER A 627 -27.53 55.44 -12.22
N PRO A 628 -27.59 54.38 -13.05
CA PRO A 628 -26.39 53.75 -13.65
C PRO A 628 -25.51 54.69 -14.48
N ASP A 629 -26.08 55.75 -15.05
CA ASP A 629 -25.33 56.76 -15.81
C ASP A 629 -24.26 57.47 -14.97
N SER A 630 -24.48 57.60 -13.66
CA SER A 630 -23.51 58.19 -12.73
C SER A 630 -22.22 57.36 -12.58
N LEU A 631 -22.22 56.11 -13.05
CA LEU A 631 -21.06 55.20 -13.01
C LEU A 631 -20.24 55.23 -14.30
N LYS A 632 -20.63 56.00 -15.32
CA LYS A 632 -19.92 56.07 -16.62
C LYS A 632 -18.60 56.81 -16.54
N ALA A 633 -18.49 57.81 -15.67
CA ALA A 633 -17.26 58.58 -15.49
C ALA A 633 -16.23 57.75 -14.72
N ILE A 634 -15.04 57.56 -15.29
CA ILE A 634 -13.94 56.80 -14.68
C ILE A 634 -13.03 57.75 -13.88
N ALA A 635 -12.53 57.27 -12.74
CA ALA A 635 -11.68 58.05 -11.84
C ALA A 635 -10.32 58.37 -12.47
N ASP A 636 -9.87 59.62 -12.33
CA ASP A 636 -8.54 60.06 -12.79
C ASP A 636 -7.40 59.44 -11.95
N PHE A 637 -6.27 59.20 -12.62
CA PHE A 637 -5.06 58.62 -12.02
C PHE A 637 -4.20 59.69 -11.33
N ASP A 638 -3.71 59.41 -10.10
CA ASP A 638 -2.73 60.27 -9.40
C ASP A 638 -1.28 59.91 -9.85
N PRO A 639 -0.56 60.82 -10.52
CA PRO A 639 0.80 60.57 -11.02
C PRO A 639 1.84 60.25 -9.92
N ARG A 640 1.58 60.64 -8.66
CA ARG A 640 2.50 60.41 -7.52
C ARG A 640 2.64 58.93 -7.15
N VAL A 641 1.81 58.06 -7.71
CA VAL A 641 1.82 56.60 -7.54
C VAL A 641 3.02 55.96 -8.26
N SER A 642 3.44 56.52 -9.39
CA SER A 642 4.55 55.97 -10.20
C SER A 642 5.91 56.10 -9.51
N ILE A 643 6.08 57.09 -8.63
CA ILE A 643 7.33 57.39 -7.92
C ILE A 643 7.60 56.40 -6.77
N ARG A 644 6.57 55.71 -6.25
CA ARG A 644 6.66 54.86 -5.04
C ARG A 644 6.49 53.35 -5.30
N LEU A 645 6.36 52.93 -6.56
CA LEU A 645 6.49 51.52 -6.94
C LEU A 645 7.96 51.09 -6.79
N PRO A 646 8.27 49.86 -6.31
CA PRO A 646 9.65 49.42 -6.15
C PRO A 646 10.38 49.49 -7.51
N SER A 647 11.42 50.33 -7.55
CA SER A 647 12.41 50.46 -8.62
C SER A 647 11.91 51.09 -9.94
N THR A 648 11.83 52.42 -9.97
CA THR A 648 11.82 53.20 -11.23
C THR A 648 13.20 53.29 -11.89
N SER A 649 14.24 52.74 -11.28
CA SER A 649 15.62 52.70 -11.79
C SER A 649 16.30 51.38 -11.43
N GLY A 650 17.36 51.00 -12.16
CA GLY A 650 18.24 49.89 -11.78
C GLY A 650 18.91 50.14 -10.41
N SER A 651 19.61 49.14 -9.87
CA SER A 651 20.20 49.14 -8.52
C SER A 651 21.05 50.37 -8.18
N ASP A 652 21.56 51.07 -9.19
CA ASP A 652 22.53 52.17 -9.08
C ASP A 652 21.98 53.51 -9.62
N GLY A 653 20.66 53.63 -9.84
CA GLY A 653 20.06 54.84 -10.43
C GLY A 653 20.26 55.00 -11.94
N SER A 654 20.79 53.97 -12.61
CA SER A 654 20.94 53.91 -14.07
C SER A 654 19.68 53.33 -14.75
N PRO A 655 19.41 53.70 -16.02
CA PRO A 655 18.30 53.13 -16.80
C PRO A 655 18.49 51.62 -17.04
N PHE A 656 17.39 50.87 -17.09
CA PHE A 656 17.39 49.42 -17.31
C PHE A 656 18.09 49.05 -18.63
N ARG A 657 18.96 48.04 -18.62
CA ARG A 657 19.80 47.66 -19.77
C ARG A 657 19.08 46.76 -20.77
N SER A 658 17.98 46.13 -20.35
CA SER A 658 17.15 45.29 -21.22
C SER A 658 15.68 45.27 -20.76
N VAL A 659 14.80 44.91 -21.69
CA VAL A 659 13.37 44.70 -21.41
C VAL A 659 13.17 43.59 -20.38
N ALA A 660 14.00 42.53 -20.43
CA ALA A 660 13.94 41.41 -19.48
C ALA A 660 14.27 41.84 -18.04
N GLU A 661 15.34 42.63 -17.86
CA GLU A 661 15.75 43.17 -16.55
C GLU A 661 14.68 44.12 -15.97
N TRP A 662 14.09 44.96 -16.81
CA TRP A 662 12.98 45.82 -16.41
C TRP A 662 11.74 45.01 -16.01
N LEU A 663 11.33 44.04 -16.82
CA LEU A 663 10.21 43.17 -16.50
C LEU A 663 10.46 42.40 -15.21
N GLU A 664 11.68 41.92 -14.96
CA GLU A 664 12.06 41.26 -13.71
C GLU A 664 11.95 42.19 -12.49
N SER A 665 12.37 43.45 -12.61
CA SER A 665 12.30 44.42 -11.49
C SER A 665 10.86 44.70 -11.07
N ILE A 666 9.92 44.72 -12.03
CA ILE A 666 8.50 44.83 -11.75
C ILE A 666 7.81 43.48 -11.56
N LYS A 667 8.55 42.37 -11.45
CA LYS A 667 8.03 40.99 -11.27
C LYS A 667 7.04 40.55 -12.36
N MET A 668 7.33 40.94 -13.60
CA MET A 668 6.59 40.62 -14.82
C MET A 668 7.45 39.85 -15.82
N SER A 669 8.51 39.17 -15.36
CA SER A 669 9.45 38.42 -16.21
C SER A 669 8.76 37.35 -17.07
N GLN A 670 7.59 36.85 -16.66
CA GLN A 670 6.77 35.92 -17.45
C GLN A 670 6.30 36.49 -18.80
N TYR A 671 6.36 37.81 -19.00
CA TYR A 671 6.00 38.45 -20.26
C TYR A 671 7.21 38.74 -21.16
N SER A 672 8.42 38.34 -20.76
CA SER A 672 9.64 38.59 -21.55
C SER A 672 9.53 38.03 -22.96
N GLU A 673 8.97 36.83 -23.11
CA GLU A 673 8.73 36.20 -24.41
C GLU A 673 7.65 36.92 -25.22
N ASN A 674 6.58 37.40 -24.59
CA ASN A 674 5.53 38.20 -25.25
C ASN A 674 6.08 39.50 -25.85
N PHE A 675 6.94 40.19 -25.11
CA PHE A 675 7.61 41.41 -25.60
C PHE A 675 8.58 41.08 -26.74
N SER A 676 9.34 39.98 -26.62
CA SER A 676 10.26 39.52 -27.66
C SER A 676 9.54 39.13 -28.97
N ILE A 677 8.46 38.35 -28.89
CA ILE A 677 7.63 37.94 -30.05
C ILE A 677 6.99 39.16 -30.73
N ALA A 678 6.60 40.18 -29.95
CA ALA A 678 6.08 41.44 -30.47
C ALA A 678 7.16 42.37 -31.06
N GLY A 679 8.43 41.95 -31.06
CA GLY A 679 9.56 42.74 -31.57
C GLY A 679 9.99 43.89 -30.66
N ILE A 680 9.56 43.88 -29.40
CA ILE A 680 9.86 44.90 -28.39
C ILE A 680 11.06 44.43 -27.56
N VAL A 681 12.26 44.72 -28.05
CA VAL A 681 13.53 44.20 -27.50
C VAL A 681 14.39 45.27 -26.83
N SER A 682 13.99 46.54 -26.91
CA SER A 682 14.69 47.69 -26.30
C SER A 682 13.78 48.51 -25.38
N MET A 683 14.37 49.16 -24.38
CA MET A 683 13.63 50.04 -23.45
C MET A 683 13.05 51.28 -24.14
N GLU A 684 13.64 51.73 -25.24
CA GLU A 684 13.10 52.85 -26.04
C GLU A 684 11.75 52.48 -26.67
N GLN A 685 11.61 51.26 -27.18
CA GLN A 685 10.33 50.76 -27.70
C GLN A 685 9.29 50.59 -26.58
N VAL A 686 9.71 50.09 -25.42
CA VAL A 686 8.85 49.98 -24.22
C VAL A 686 8.29 51.34 -23.82
N LEU A 687 9.13 52.38 -23.84
CA LEU A 687 8.72 53.76 -23.55
C LEU A 687 7.76 54.34 -24.59
N GLN A 688 7.53 53.73 -25.74
CA GLN A 688 6.54 54.24 -26.70
C GLN A 688 5.18 53.56 -26.57
N MET A 689 5.10 52.45 -25.82
CA MET A 689 3.87 51.68 -25.69
C MET A 689 2.77 52.41 -24.92
N LYS A 690 1.53 52.14 -25.34
CA LYS A 690 0.27 52.49 -24.67
C LYS A 690 -0.37 51.25 -24.05
N SER A 691 -1.36 51.46 -23.18
CA SER A 691 -2.12 50.37 -22.53
C SER A 691 -2.77 49.39 -23.52
N GLU A 692 -3.10 49.85 -24.73
CA GLU A 692 -3.64 49.00 -25.81
C GLU A 692 -2.55 48.10 -26.39
N ASP A 693 -1.34 48.60 -26.59
CA ASP A 693 -0.21 47.81 -27.09
C ASP A 693 0.14 46.68 -26.12
N ILE A 694 0.12 46.98 -24.82
CA ILE A 694 0.40 45.98 -23.77
C ILE A 694 -0.68 44.86 -23.77
N ARG A 695 -1.95 45.19 -24.05
CA ARG A 695 -3.00 44.17 -24.26
C ARG A 695 -2.75 43.36 -25.52
N ASN A 696 -2.37 44.02 -26.60
CA ASN A 696 -2.16 43.41 -27.92
C ASN A 696 -1.01 42.39 -27.92
N ILE A 697 0.04 42.63 -27.13
CA ILE A 697 1.15 41.67 -26.97
C ILE A 697 0.80 40.46 -26.06
N GLY A 698 -0.43 40.36 -25.56
CA GLY A 698 -0.91 39.20 -24.82
C GLY A 698 -0.93 39.34 -23.30
N VAL A 699 -0.68 40.53 -22.74
CA VAL A 699 -0.90 40.80 -21.31
C VAL A 699 -2.39 41.01 -21.07
N ARG A 700 -3.10 39.91 -20.75
CA ARG A 700 -4.57 39.91 -20.60
C ARG A 700 -5.07 40.06 -19.17
N LEU A 701 -4.19 39.85 -18.17
CA LEU A 701 -4.55 39.99 -16.76
C LEU A 701 -4.59 41.50 -16.41
N PRO A 702 -5.74 42.05 -15.96
CA PRO A 702 -5.87 43.49 -15.69
C PRO A 702 -4.81 44.02 -14.71
N GLY A 703 -4.48 43.27 -13.65
CA GLY A 703 -3.45 43.65 -12.68
C GLY A 703 -2.03 43.66 -13.26
N HIS A 704 -1.73 42.76 -14.20
CA HIS A 704 -0.42 42.74 -14.88
C HIS A 704 -0.32 43.84 -15.92
N LEU A 705 -1.39 44.04 -16.70
CA LEU A 705 -1.52 45.16 -17.62
C LEU A 705 -1.29 46.49 -16.89
N LYS A 706 -1.94 46.65 -15.75
CA LYS A 706 -1.83 47.81 -14.86
C LYS A 706 -0.41 47.99 -14.33
N ARG A 707 0.24 46.93 -13.85
CA ARG A 707 1.61 46.98 -13.31
C ARG A 707 2.64 47.36 -14.37
N ILE A 708 2.52 46.82 -15.57
CA ILE A 708 3.39 47.15 -16.71
C ILE A 708 3.11 48.58 -17.20
N ALA A 709 1.84 48.94 -17.41
CA ALA A 709 1.46 50.28 -17.86
C ALA A 709 1.91 51.37 -16.88
N TYR A 710 1.76 51.17 -15.58
CA TYR A 710 2.22 52.14 -14.58
C TYR A 710 3.74 52.25 -14.49
N SER A 711 4.46 51.16 -14.69
CA SER A 711 5.92 51.21 -14.76
C SER A 711 6.41 52.00 -15.99
N ILE A 712 5.81 51.80 -17.17
CA ILE A 712 6.14 52.56 -18.39
C ILE A 712 5.87 54.05 -18.19
N LEU A 713 4.73 54.41 -17.57
CA LEU A 713 4.41 55.80 -17.25
C LEU A 713 5.43 56.42 -16.28
N GLY A 714 5.88 55.67 -15.27
CA GLY A 714 6.92 56.13 -14.34
C GLY A 714 8.28 56.39 -15.00
N LEU A 715 8.65 55.57 -15.99
CA LEU A 715 9.91 55.73 -16.73
C LEU A 715 9.91 56.93 -17.69
N LYS A 716 8.74 57.27 -18.28
CA LYS A 716 8.58 58.45 -19.16
C LYS A 716 8.84 59.77 -18.42
N ASP A 717 8.45 59.85 -17.15
CA ASP A 717 8.55 61.08 -16.35
C ASP A 717 9.99 61.34 -15.86
N GLN A 718 10.78 60.31 -15.56
CA GLN A 718 12.21 60.43 -15.27
C GLN A 718 13.02 60.94 -16.47
N THR A 719 12.65 60.50 -17.67
CA THR A 719 13.31 60.95 -18.91
C THR A 719 13.01 62.42 -19.22
N SER A 720 11.84 62.90 -18.78
CA SER A 720 11.39 64.30 -18.95
C SER A 720 11.96 65.26 -17.92
N THR A 721 12.43 64.77 -16.77
CA THR A 721 13.10 65.58 -15.73
C THR A 721 14.61 65.73 -15.97
N LEU A 722 15.23 64.79 -16.69
CA LEU A 722 16.62 64.88 -17.14
C LEU A 722 16.83 65.90 -18.28
N SER A 723 15.80 66.21 -19.09
CA SER A 723 15.89 67.18 -20.19
C SER A 723 15.78 68.64 -19.73
N VAL A 724 15.36 68.91 -18.49
CA VAL A 724 15.23 70.28 -17.96
C VAL A 724 16.57 70.84 -17.44
N PHE A 725 17.58 69.99 -17.24
CA PHE A 725 18.92 70.41 -16.80
C PHE A 725 19.97 70.43 -17.93
N ALA A 726 19.55 70.27 -19.19
CA ALA A 726 20.41 70.34 -20.36
C ALA A 726 19.98 71.46 -21.31
N VAL A 727 20.06 72.71 -20.83
CA VAL A 727 20.35 73.92 -21.62
C VAL A 727 21.21 74.85 -20.78
#